data_AF-A0A936Y3R7-F1
#
_entry.id   AF-A0A936Y3R7-F1
#
_cell.length_a   1.000
_cell.length_b   1.000
_cell.length_c   1.000
_cell.angle_alpha   90.00
_cell.angle_beta   90.00
_cell.angle_gamma   90.00
#
_symmetry.space_group_name_H-M   'P 1'
#
loop_
_entity.id
_entity.type
_entity.pdbx_description
1 polymer ?
#
loop_
_entity_poly.entity_id
_entity_poly.type
_entity_poly.pdbx_seq_one_letter_code
_entity_poly.pdbx_strand_id
1 'polypeptide(L)'
;MKKIYLILLIVFAFLSGSQAQVTVSGSTGADGTYASLTQAAGAFAAINAAGSQAGNNILITITADVATEDGANQLNNGGWTTLTINPSGTRTLSGNVNTSMIRLSGAANVTIDGLNSGGNSLAISNTNIGASAATITFANGASSNTIQNCNILGSATNLGVIFFTTGTVTGNNNNLITQCNISASAGGNPTNAILSVGTSAVMPNSNNTITVCNISDYFSAGSASTGININSNNSDWTITNNALYQTATRTYTTANTHNGILINSGAGYTINNNVIGFAAPNGTGTTNMIGYASGVFPGSGTFPTSYTPGGVANATRFVGINCFFAAGGAVSSIQNNTIGGIALYTSSGASTTFGLICGIAVTSGNANIGTVTGNTIGAVSGGSSIYAASTTAGGVISGIYCTTTNTINIQNNNIGGIDVSGTTATQAQGFKGIDAAGTGTYTITNNSVGNASANNIRTGYLLTAGSLSNAATTPTTATGTSAFTGILNSSTGSNINITNNTLQGFLMSGSVTTFTGIINTAAVTGNINIQNNNVGSAAAGLLTIAFANSGAIACISNTGGGAAATLNITGNTVRGMTYNANCTGAFQCISATATIGTENISNNNFTNLTVNTSNATQGFLIGASNGTTNVTVSGNAVVTQFTNTNAGGANYFAIANLSAVPTSGSSAISNNILSNITVRTTTSYAAMIYWAPGTGVACTHNISVTGNTLYNNANASLGTATQAASLFGIVTSSGSTNLIANNDVSFLSAAGGGVTGIIPIGNSTNTTIGNTTVRDNIVHDLKTTSVYSGSAAGSATGIQIQSGPVNNFVYKNKIYNILSVTPSAGTGGTVTGLVIVQATATSVNNVYNNIIGQLYATNSTFFQSVRGINIANSVANTTNVYYNTVYLDGTPGNQSYCLYMSNNAANSNLRNNIFINNAVSATNPQFTIFRNGASSLGTYSTASNNNILYCGTPGSLNLIYADGAVNALTNQQQTLAAFQAFVGPTRENASRTESSPFINTTMPATNSYLHINPTIATQAESGAVNIATYTDDYDTDIRQGNPGYPVHQQVLHRILVPMSLMLL
;
A
#
# COMPACT_ATOMS: atom_id res chain seq x y z
N MET A 1 -65.42 -68.06 36.56
CA MET A 1 -64.19 -67.24 36.56
C MET A 1 -63.66 -66.83 35.17
N LYS A 2 -63.92 -67.56 34.06
CA LYS A 2 -63.42 -67.18 32.71
C LYS A 2 -64.16 -66.03 31.99
N LYS A 3 -65.38 -65.64 32.40
CA LYS A 3 -66.15 -64.55 31.75
C LYS A 3 -65.84 -63.14 32.28
N ILE A 4 -65.26 -63.02 33.48
CA ILE A 4 -64.88 -61.72 34.07
C ILE A 4 -63.51 -61.25 33.57
N TYR A 5 -62.58 -62.17 33.27
CA TYR A 5 -61.29 -61.82 32.67
C TYR A 5 -61.40 -61.32 31.22
N LEU A 6 -62.35 -61.82 30.43
CA LEU A 6 -62.54 -61.36 29.06
C LEU A 6 -63.18 -59.96 29.01
N ILE A 7 -64.05 -59.63 29.97
CA ILE A 7 -64.65 -58.29 30.08
C ILE A 7 -63.65 -57.29 30.69
N LEU A 8 -62.78 -57.69 31.63
CA LEU A 8 -61.69 -56.82 32.10
C LEU A 8 -60.61 -56.57 31.03
N LEU A 9 -60.31 -57.56 30.16
CA LEU A 9 -59.35 -57.40 29.06
C LEU A 9 -59.93 -56.54 27.92
N ILE A 10 -61.24 -56.65 27.66
CA ILE A 10 -61.94 -55.81 26.69
C ILE A 10 -62.11 -54.38 27.24
N VAL A 11 -62.44 -54.19 28.53
CA VAL A 11 -62.53 -52.86 29.13
C VAL A 11 -61.14 -52.20 29.24
N PHE A 12 -60.05 -52.93 29.50
CA PHE A 12 -58.68 -52.37 29.41
C PHE A 12 -58.24 -52.09 27.96
N ALA A 13 -58.71 -52.85 26.97
CA ALA A 13 -58.43 -52.61 25.55
C ALA A 13 -59.27 -51.46 24.94
N PHE A 14 -60.42 -51.11 25.54
CA PHE A 14 -61.24 -49.96 25.16
C PHE A 14 -60.92 -48.69 25.98
N LEU A 15 -60.05 -48.77 26.99
CA LEU A 15 -59.55 -47.65 27.79
C LEU A 15 -58.25 -47.02 27.26
N SER A 16 -57.68 -47.52 26.16
CA SER A 16 -56.81 -46.71 25.31
C SER A 16 -57.67 -45.76 24.45
N GLY A 17 -58.39 -44.86 25.11
CA GLY A 17 -58.96 -43.70 24.42
C GLY A 17 -57.82 -43.03 23.68
N SER A 18 -58.00 -42.76 22.37
CA SER A 18 -57.10 -41.91 21.60
C SER A 18 -56.88 -40.64 22.41
N GLN A 19 -55.74 -40.50 23.07
CA GLN A 19 -55.47 -39.25 23.78
C GLN A 19 -55.46 -38.17 22.72
N ALA A 20 -56.32 -37.16 22.90
CA ALA A 20 -56.32 -35.98 22.06
C ALA A 20 -54.89 -35.41 22.02
N GLN A 21 -54.25 -35.44 20.85
CA GLN A 21 -52.86 -34.98 20.70
C GLN A 21 -52.83 -33.51 20.27
N VAL A 22 -53.89 -33.07 19.59
CA VAL A 22 -54.08 -31.71 19.10
C VAL A 22 -55.50 -31.25 19.43
N THR A 23 -55.67 -30.04 19.97
CA THR A 23 -56.99 -29.44 20.26
C THR A 23 -57.16 -28.14 19.47
N VAL A 24 -58.27 -27.97 18.77
CA VAL A 24 -58.63 -26.74 18.05
C VAL A 24 -59.77 -26.02 18.79
N SER A 25 -59.66 -24.70 18.92
CA SER A 25 -60.69 -23.85 19.53
C SER A 25 -60.80 -22.51 18.79
N GLY A 26 -61.99 -21.91 18.78
CA GLY A 26 -62.23 -20.59 18.18
C GLY A 26 -62.44 -20.62 16.67
N SER A 27 -62.61 -21.80 16.07
CA SER A 27 -62.92 -21.99 14.64
C SER A 27 -64.42 -22.16 14.41
N THR A 28 -64.86 -21.82 13.20
CA THR A 28 -66.23 -22.12 12.75
C THR A 28 -66.27 -23.55 12.25
N GLY A 29 -66.73 -24.50 13.06
CA GLY A 29 -67.02 -25.88 12.62
C GLY A 29 -65.83 -26.86 12.63
N ALA A 30 -64.66 -26.47 13.15
CA ALA A 30 -63.51 -27.34 13.33
C ALA A 30 -63.01 -27.40 14.79
N ASP A 31 -63.80 -26.93 15.76
CA ASP A 31 -63.45 -27.02 17.18
C ASP A 31 -63.57 -28.46 17.65
N GLY A 32 -62.55 -28.94 18.36
CA GLY A 32 -62.49 -30.33 18.81
C GLY A 32 -61.08 -30.85 19.00
N THR A 33 -60.98 -32.16 19.17
CA THR A 33 -59.72 -32.87 19.40
C THR A 33 -59.36 -33.77 18.24
N TYR A 34 -58.09 -33.76 17.86
CA TYR A 34 -57.53 -34.49 16.73
C TYR A 34 -56.32 -35.32 17.15
N ALA A 35 -56.08 -36.42 16.43
CA ALA A 35 -54.94 -37.30 16.65
C ALA A 35 -53.64 -36.80 15.98
N SER A 36 -53.72 -35.81 15.09
CA SER A 36 -52.55 -35.24 14.41
C SER A 36 -52.86 -33.84 13.89
N LEU A 37 -51.82 -33.13 13.47
CA LEU A 37 -51.93 -31.84 12.81
C LEU A 37 -52.23 -32.02 11.31
N THR A 38 -51.51 -32.92 10.62
CA THR A 38 -51.46 -32.93 9.15
C THR A 38 -52.05 -34.16 8.46
N GLN A 39 -52.39 -35.25 9.17
CA GLN A 39 -52.97 -36.44 8.54
C GLN A 39 -54.39 -36.19 7.99
N ALA A 40 -54.93 -37.17 7.26
CA ALA A 40 -56.27 -37.10 6.62
C ALA A 40 -57.42 -36.73 7.57
N ALA A 41 -57.35 -37.14 8.84
CA ALA A 41 -58.31 -36.79 9.89
C ALA A 41 -57.73 -35.82 10.93
N GLY A 42 -56.69 -35.07 10.55
CA GLY A 42 -55.99 -34.11 11.40
C GLY A 42 -56.64 -32.72 11.43
N ALA A 43 -56.13 -31.87 12.30
CA ALA A 43 -56.64 -30.51 12.51
C ALA A 43 -56.64 -29.66 11.24
N PHE A 44 -55.60 -29.75 10.39
CA PHE A 44 -55.54 -28.98 9.14
C PHE A 44 -56.62 -29.40 8.14
N ALA A 45 -56.89 -30.70 8.01
CA ALA A 45 -57.96 -31.19 7.15
C ALA A 45 -59.33 -30.66 7.60
N ALA A 46 -59.59 -30.67 8.91
CA ALA A 46 -60.83 -30.18 9.49
C ALA A 46 -61.02 -28.67 9.28
N ILE A 47 -60.00 -27.86 9.56
CA ILE A 47 -60.05 -26.40 9.38
C ILE A 47 -60.27 -26.04 7.90
N ASN A 48 -59.58 -26.71 6.98
CA ASN A 48 -59.74 -26.45 5.55
C ASN A 48 -61.13 -26.84 5.02
N ALA A 49 -61.75 -27.89 5.58
CA ALA A 49 -63.08 -28.34 5.19
C ALA A 49 -64.19 -27.47 5.80
N ALA A 50 -63.89 -26.77 6.90
CA ALA A 50 -64.85 -26.01 7.68
C ALA A 50 -65.05 -24.60 7.09
N GLY A 51 -65.88 -24.48 6.05
CA GLY A 51 -66.48 -23.22 5.57
C GLY A 51 -65.57 -21.96 5.56
N SER A 52 -66.15 -20.79 5.80
CA SER A 52 -65.39 -19.55 5.99
C SER A 52 -64.94 -19.41 7.45
N GLN A 53 -63.66 -19.10 7.66
CA GLN A 53 -63.09 -18.79 8.98
C GLN A 53 -62.92 -17.28 9.20
N ALA A 54 -63.60 -16.45 8.39
CA ALA A 54 -63.42 -15.01 8.41
C ALA A 54 -63.73 -14.39 9.79
N GLY A 55 -62.78 -13.61 10.32
CA GLY A 55 -62.93 -12.91 11.60
C GLY A 55 -62.63 -13.76 12.85
N ASN A 56 -62.33 -15.05 12.70
CA ASN A 56 -62.04 -15.94 13.82
C ASN A 56 -60.63 -15.72 14.39
N ASN A 57 -60.46 -16.02 15.69
CA ASN A 57 -59.18 -16.17 16.35
C ASN A 57 -59.03 -17.64 16.77
N ILE A 58 -58.31 -18.41 15.96
CA ILE A 58 -58.20 -19.86 16.11
C ILE A 58 -56.97 -20.19 16.93
N LEU A 59 -57.12 -21.05 17.94
CA LEU A 59 -56.02 -21.61 18.72
C LEU A 59 -55.97 -23.12 18.56
N ILE A 60 -54.83 -23.61 18.08
CA ILE A 60 -54.44 -25.01 18.04
C ILE A 60 -53.46 -25.27 19.20
N THR A 61 -53.81 -26.14 20.13
CA THR A 61 -52.95 -26.54 21.25
C THR A 61 -52.44 -27.97 21.04
N ILE A 62 -51.12 -28.15 21.04
CA ILE A 62 -50.48 -29.48 21.03
C ILE A 62 -50.46 -29.99 22.47
N THR A 63 -51.28 -30.99 22.78
CA THR A 63 -51.50 -31.51 24.12
C THR A 63 -50.70 -32.78 24.44
N ALA A 64 -50.22 -33.49 23.41
CA ALA A 64 -49.33 -34.64 23.53
C ALA A 64 -48.37 -34.73 22.32
N ASP A 65 -47.32 -35.56 22.42
CA ASP A 65 -46.41 -35.80 21.31
C ASP A 65 -47.13 -36.52 20.16
N VAL A 66 -46.84 -36.10 18.92
CA VAL A 66 -47.33 -36.74 17.69
C VAL A 66 -46.13 -37.29 16.95
N ALA A 67 -45.99 -38.62 16.87
CA ALA A 67 -44.85 -39.27 16.23
C ALA A 67 -45.07 -39.64 14.75
N THR A 68 -46.25 -39.35 14.22
CA THR A 68 -46.77 -39.90 12.96
C THR A 68 -47.27 -38.82 12.00
N GLU A 69 -46.78 -37.58 12.08
CA GLU A 69 -47.12 -36.57 11.07
C GLU A 69 -46.70 -37.07 9.67
N ASP A 70 -47.58 -36.92 8.68
CA ASP A 70 -47.38 -37.43 7.30
C ASP A 70 -47.38 -36.32 6.23
N GLY A 71 -47.70 -35.08 6.61
CA GLY A 71 -47.77 -33.95 5.69
C GLY A 71 -48.87 -34.06 4.63
N ALA A 72 -49.87 -34.93 4.83
CA ALA A 72 -50.93 -35.16 3.84
C ALA A 72 -51.76 -33.91 3.56
N ASN A 73 -52.05 -33.12 4.60
CA ASN A 73 -52.84 -31.89 4.50
C ASN A 73 -52.00 -30.66 4.83
N GLN A 74 -52.02 -29.70 3.92
CA GLN A 74 -51.52 -28.34 4.14
C GLN A 74 -52.57 -27.48 4.86
N LEU A 75 -52.18 -26.37 5.45
CA LEU A 75 -53.11 -25.34 5.92
C LEU A 75 -53.34 -24.30 4.81
N ASN A 76 -54.58 -24.12 4.37
CA ASN A 76 -54.96 -23.13 3.36
C ASN A 76 -55.38 -21.80 4.02
N ASN A 77 -55.50 -20.71 3.25
CA ASN A 77 -56.07 -19.48 3.79
C ASN A 77 -57.56 -19.64 4.13
N GLY A 78 -57.94 -19.42 5.39
CA GLY A 78 -59.34 -19.40 5.82
C GLY A 78 -59.92 -18.00 6.05
N GLY A 79 -59.11 -16.93 5.93
CA GLY A 79 -59.52 -15.54 6.18
C GLY A 79 -59.68 -15.16 7.66
N TRP A 80 -59.20 -15.99 8.59
CA TRP A 80 -59.19 -15.71 10.03
C TRP A 80 -58.40 -14.43 10.35
N THR A 81 -58.69 -13.84 11.51
CA THR A 81 -57.91 -12.72 12.05
C THR A 81 -56.56 -13.22 12.55
N THR A 82 -56.56 -14.32 13.32
CA THR A 82 -55.34 -15.01 13.77
C THR A 82 -55.55 -16.53 13.80
N LEU A 83 -54.48 -17.28 13.54
CA LEU A 83 -54.41 -18.71 13.86
C LEU A 83 -53.11 -18.98 14.59
N THR A 84 -53.17 -19.50 15.80
CA THR A 84 -52.00 -19.74 16.66
C THR A 84 -51.85 -21.22 16.96
N ILE A 85 -50.62 -21.76 16.90
CA ILE A 85 -50.28 -23.16 17.21
C ILE A 85 -49.25 -23.18 18.34
N ASN A 86 -49.65 -23.62 19.53
CA ASN A 86 -48.80 -23.62 20.74
C ASN A 86 -48.78 -24.98 21.45
N PRO A 87 -47.70 -25.35 22.14
CA PRO A 87 -47.68 -26.54 22.97
C PRO A 87 -48.29 -26.29 24.36
N SER A 88 -48.80 -27.35 24.98
CA SER A 88 -49.08 -27.43 26.42
C SER A 88 -48.17 -28.50 27.03
N GLY A 89 -47.13 -28.05 27.73
CA GLY A 89 -45.96 -28.82 28.17
C GLY A 89 -44.85 -28.88 27.12
N THR A 90 -43.81 -29.67 27.38
CA THR A 90 -42.81 -30.03 26.36
C THR A 90 -43.42 -31.02 25.37
N ARG A 91 -43.45 -30.65 24.10
CA ARG A 91 -44.11 -31.42 23.03
C ARG A 91 -43.25 -31.56 21.79
N THR A 92 -43.42 -32.69 21.12
CA THR A 92 -42.77 -33.00 19.85
C THR A 92 -43.81 -33.38 18.80
N LEU A 93 -43.76 -32.71 17.65
CA LEU A 93 -44.38 -33.14 16.41
C LEU A 93 -43.28 -33.74 15.53
N SER A 94 -43.40 -35.01 15.16
CA SER A 94 -42.41 -35.67 14.32
C SER A 94 -43.02 -36.59 13.27
N GLY A 95 -42.24 -36.82 12.23
CA GLY A 95 -42.59 -37.73 11.15
C GLY A 95 -41.37 -38.12 10.32
N ASN A 96 -41.57 -39.10 9.43
CA ASN A 96 -40.60 -39.51 8.42
C ASN A 96 -41.23 -39.27 7.04
N VAL A 97 -41.23 -38.01 6.61
CA VAL A 97 -42.06 -37.51 5.51
C VAL A 97 -41.20 -37.05 4.32
N ASN A 98 -41.30 -37.73 3.16
CA ASN A 98 -40.65 -37.30 1.91
C ASN A 98 -41.53 -36.31 1.10
N THR A 99 -42.11 -35.37 1.83
CA THR A 99 -42.79 -34.15 1.39
C THR A 99 -42.59 -33.12 2.52
N SER A 100 -43.30 -32.00 2.51
CA SER A 100 -43.28 -31.07 3.65
C SER A 100 -44.15 -31.56 4.79
N MET A 101 -43.59 -31.74 5.99
CA MET A 101 -44.36 -32.21 7.16
C MET A 101 -45.43 -31.21 7.58
N ILE A 102 -45.11 -29.91 7.62
CA ILE A 102 -46.08 -28.82 7.79
C ILE A 102 -46.01 -27.92 6.56
N ARG A 103 -47.15 -27.63 5.93
CA ARG A 103 -47.21 -26.73 4.76
C ARG A 103 -48.26 -25.63 4.96
N LEU A 104 -47.81 -24.39 4.96
CA LEU A 104 -48.64 -23.19 4.94
C LEU A 104 -48.81 -22.76 3.48
N SER A 105 -49.98 -23.02 2.90
CA SER A 105 -50.26 -22.83 1.48
C SER A 105 -51.26 -21.70 1.27
N GLY A 106 -50.76 -20.51 0.93
CA GLY A 106 -51.56 -19.28 0.87
C GLY A 106 -52.05 -18.78 2.23
N ALA A 107 -51.82 -19.55 3.30
CA ALA A 107 -52.20 -19.19 4.65
C ALA A 107 -51.56 -17.86 5.08
N ALA A 108 -52.35 -17.07 5.81
CA ALA A 108 -51.90 -15.78 6.32
C ALA A 108 -52.23 -15.62 7.80
N ASN A 109 -51.47 -14.78 8.51
CA ASN A 109 -51.64 -14.51 9.94
C ASN A 109 -51.59 -15.78 10.83
N VAL A 110 -50.78 -16.77 10.44
CA VAL A 110 -50.51 -17.97 11.24
C VAL A 110 -49.30 -17.74 12.13
N THR A 111 -49.42 -18.01 13.42
CA THR A 111 -48.30 -18.05 14.37
C THR A 111 -48.08 -19.47 14.86
N ILE A 112 -46.90 -20.04 14.64
CA ILE A 112 -46.44 -21.27 15.31
C ILE A 112 -45.48 -20.82 16.40
N ASP A 113 -45.89 -20.93 17.66
CA ASP A 113 -45.10 -20.50 18.81
C ASP A 113 -44.77 -21.67 19.73
N GLY A 114 -43.49 -21.98 19.87
CA GLY A 114 -43.02 -23.04 20.75
C GLY A 114 -43.08 -22.71 22.24
N LEU A 115 -43.32 -21.46 22.61
CA LEU A 115 -43.36 -20.90 23.97
C LEU A 115 -42.39 -21.55 24.99
N ASN A 116 -41.17 -21.05 25.08
CA ASN A 116 -40.13 -21.47 26.05
C ASN A 116 -40.30 -20.83 27.44
N SER A 117 -41.52 -20.85 27.99
CA SER A 117 -41.81 -20.32 29.33
C SER A 117 -42.83 -21.20 30.05
N GLY A 118 -42.77 -21.26 31.39
CA GLY A 118 -43.71 -22.05 32.18
C GLY A 118 -43.63 -23.57 31.96
N GLY A 119 -42.50 -24.10 31.46
CA GLY A 119 -42.30 -25.53 31.17
C GLY A 119 -42.80 -25.98 29.79
N ASN A 120 -43.27 -25.05 28.95
CA ASN A 120 -43.67 -25.33 27.58
C ASN A 120 -42.45 -25.32 26.63
N SER A 121 -42.48 -26.13 25.58
CA SER A 121 -41.52 -26.10 24.47
C SER A 121 -42.03 -26.94 23.30
N LEU A 122 -41.85 -26.50 22.05
CA LEU A 122 -42.25 -27.27 20.86
C LEU A 122 -41.04 -27.67 20.00
N ALA A 123 -40.89 -28.98 19.79
CA ALA A 123 -40.01 -29.55 18.77
C ALA A 123 -40.82 -30.02 17.55
N ILE A 124 -40.33 -29.74 16.34
CA ILE A 124 -40.93 -30.12 15.07
C ILE A 124 -39.83 -30.82 14.27
N SER A 125 -39.91 -32.14 14.07
CA SER A 125 -38.81 -32.96 13.56
C SER A 125 -39.21 -33.85 12.38
N ASN A 126 -38.64 -33.59 11.19
CA ASN A 126 -38.76 -34.50 10.05
C ASN A 126 -37.46 -35.29 9.82
N THR A 127 -37.48 -36.60 10.05
CA THR A 127 -36.27 -37.45 9.94
C THR A 127 -36.00 -37.98 8.55
N ASN A 128 -36.79 -37.58 7.55
CA ASN A 128 -36.64 -38.08 6.19
C ASN A 128 -35.47 -37.40 5.46
N ILE A 129 -34.67 -38.21 4.75
CA ILE A 129 -33.49 -37.77 3.99
C ILE A 129 -33.79 -37.52 2.51
N GLY A 130 -35.04 -37.69 2.09
CA GLY A 130 -35.46 -37.56 0.71
C GLY A 130 -35.37 -36.12 0.21
N ALA A 131 -35.30 -35.97 -1.12
CA ALA A 131 -35.10 -34.68 -1.76
C ALA A 131 -36.27 -33.70 -1.57
N SER A 132 -37.45 -34.17 -1.14
CA SER A 132 -38.66 -33.36 -0.93
C SER A 132 -39.00 -33.11 0.55
N ALA A 133 -38.14 -33.58 1.47
CA ALA A 133 -38.42 -33.67 2.91
C ALA A 133 -38.23 -32.36 3.71
N ALA A 134 -39.01 -31.31 3.43
CA ALA A 134 -39.01 -30.11 4.27
C ALA A 134 -39.72 -30.36 5.62
N THR A 135 -39.35 -29.61 6.66
CA THR A 135 -40.04 -29.68 7.96
C THR A 135 -41.21 -28.70 7.98
N ILE A 136 -40.98 -27.45 7.56
CA ILE A 136 -42.02 -26.43 7.39
C ILE A 136 -41.86 -25.78 6.02
N THR A 137 -42.96 -25.67 5.27
CA THR A 137 -42.97 -25.02 3.95
C THR A 137 -43.97 -23.87 3.86
N PHE A 138 -43.53 -22.74 3.31
CA PHE A 138 -44.37 -21.62 2.87
C PHE A 138 -44.58 -21.72 1.36
N ALA A 139 -45.83 -21.78 0.92
CA ALA A 139 -46.20 -21.98 -0.48
C ALA A 139 -47.37 -21.09 -0.90
N ASN A 140 -47.54 -20.90 -2.20
CA ASN A 140 -48.77 -20.35 -2.81
C ASN A 140 -49.19 -18.98 -2.25
N GLY A 141 -48.24 -18.10 -1.96
CA GLY A 141 -48.50 -16.74 -1.46
C GLY A 141 -48.75 -16.66 0.05
N ALA A 142 -48.21 -17.61 0.81
CA ALA A 142 -48.26 -17.56 2.28
C ALA A 142 -47.63 -16.27 2.79
N SER A 143 -48.36 -15.53 3.63
CA SER A 143 -47.94 -14.18 4.02
C SER A 143 -48.26 -13.80 5.46
N SER A 144 -47.45 -12.92 6.05
CA SER A 144 -47.68 -12.44 7.43
C SER A 144 -47.75 -13.57 8.47
N ASN A 145 -47.01 -14.67 8.25
CA ASN A 145 -46.94 -15.78 9.19
C ASN A 145 -45.69 -15.64 10.07
N THR A 146 -45.77 -16.13 11.31
CA THR A 146 -44.69 -16.11 12.29
C THR A 146 -44.37 -17.51 12.78
N ILE A 147 -43.09 -17.89 12.77
CA ILE A 147 -42.57 -19.08 13.43
C ILE A 147 -41.63 -18.61 14.53
N GLN A 148 -41.93 -18.93 15.78
CA GLN A 148 -41.13 -18.43 16.91
C GLN A 148 -40.90 -19.45 18.02
N ASN A 149 -39.78 -19.34 18.72
CA ASN A 149 -39.46 -20.12 19.92
C ASN A 149 -39.44 -21.66 19.73
N CYS A 150 -39.32 -22.15 18.50
CA CYS A 150 -39.40 -23.59 18.19
C CYS A 150 -38.02 -24.24 18.03
N ASN A 151 -37.95 -25.54 18.31
CA ASN A 151 -36.88 -26.42 17.83
C ASN A 151 -37.33 -27.09 16.53
N ILE A 152 -36.74 -26.73 15.39
CA ILE A 152 -37.15 -27.19 14.07
C ILE A 152 -36.01 -28.04 13.49
N LEU A 153 -36.24 -29.34 13.35
CA LEU A 153 -35.22 -30.32 13.03
C LEU A 153 -35.53 -31.02 11.71
N GLY A 154 -34.55 -31.12 10.82
CA GLY A 154 -34.73 -31.79 9.52
C GLY A 154 -33.48 -32.50 9.03
N SER A 155 -33.65 -33.34 8.00
CA SER A 155 -32.55 -34.14 7.41
C SER A 155 -32.55 -34.14 5.87
N ALA A 156 -33.27 -33.21 5.25
CA ALA A 156 -33.43 -33.16 3.80
C ALA A 156 -32.09 -32.98 3.08
N THR A 157 -31.90 -33.72 1.98
CA THR A 157 -30.67 -33.67 1.18
C THR A 157 -30.67 -32.59 0.09
N ASN A 158 -31.82 -31.95 -0.16
CA ASN A 158 -31.98 -30.94 -1.20
C ASN A 158 -32.70 -29.67 -0.70
N LEU A 159 -33.92 -29.81 -0.16
CA LEU A 159 -34.67 -28.67 0.40
C LEU A 159 -34.09 -28.19 1.74
N GLY A 160 -34.61 -27.07 2.23
CA GLY A 160 -34.33 -26.57 3.57
C GLY A 160 -35.13 -27.31 4.64
N VAL A 161 -34.64 -27.32 5.89
CA VAL A 161 -35.47 -27.63 7.07
C VAL A 161 -36.72 -26.74 7.06
N ILE A 162 -36.53 -25.45 6.79
CA ILE A 162 -37.60 -24.52 6.42
C ILE A 162 -37.46 -24.17 4.94
N PHE A 163 -38.55 -24.24 4.20
CA PHE A 163 -38.57 -24.01 2.76
C PHE A 163 -39.62 -22.97 2.34
N PHE A 164 -39.21 -21.98 1.56
CA PHE A 164 -40.11 -21.07 0.86
C PHE A 164 -40.11 -21.46 -0.61
N THR A 165 -41.25 -21.95 -1.09
CA THR A 165 -41.39 -22.41 -2.49
C THR A 165 -41.99 -21.33 -3.38
N THR A 166 -42.49 -21.74 -4.53
CA THR A 166 -43.21 -20.91 -5.49
C THR A 166 -44.51 -20.34 -4.90
N GLY A 167 -44.75 -19.06 -5.19
CA GLY A 167 -46.06 -18.41 -5.08
C GLY A 167 -46.88 -18.57 -6.38
N THR A 168 -48.19 -18.33 -6.30
CA THR A 168 -49.14 -18.49 -7.43
C THR A 168 -49.76 -17.16 -7.88
N VAL A 169 -50.04 -16.23 -6.95
CA VAL A 169 -50.63 -14.88 -7.20
C VAL A 169 -49.78 -13.77 -6.56
N THR A 170 -49.12 -14.06 -5.46
CA THR A 170 -48.09 -13.24 -4.83
C THR A 170 -46.91 -14.16 -4.44
N GLY A 171 -45.73 -13.57 -4.22
CA GLY A 171 -44.65 -14.29 -3.54
C GLY A 171 -45.04 -14.63 -2.10
N ASN A 172 -44.29 -15.55 -1.49
CA ASN A 172 -44.42 -15.82 -0.05
C ASN A 172 -43.73 -14.68 0.70
N ASN A 173 -44.51 -13.77 1.27
CA ASN A 173 -44.04 -12.44 1.66
C ASN A 173 -44.36 -12.10 3.12
N ASN A 174 -43.57 -11.22 3.73
CA ASN A 174 -43.84 -10.71 5.09
C ASN A 174 -43.87 -11.81 6.17
N ASN A 175 -43.19 -12.94 5.98
CA ASN A 175 -43.12 -13.98 6.99
C ASN A 175 -41.94 -13.74 7.93
N LEU A 176 -42.11 -14.09 9.20
CA LEU A 176 -41.11 -13.94 10.27
C LEU A 176 -40.72 -15.30 10.82
N ILE A 177 -39.41 -15.56 10.92
CA ILE A 177 -38.84 -16.68 11.66
C ILE A 177 -37.95 -16.08 12.74
N THR A 178 -38.25 -16.35 14.01
CA THR A 178 -37.50 -15.73 15.11
C THR A 178 -37.29 -16.60 16.34
N GLN A 179 -36.14 -16.47 17.01
CA GLN A 179 -35.87 -17.19 18.28
C GLN A 179 -35.99 -18.71 18.16
N CYS A 180 -35.75 -19.26 16.97
CA CYS A 180 -35.83 -20.69 16.70
C CYS A 180 -34.45 -21.35 16.72
N ASN A 181 -34.40 -22.61 17.12
CA ASN A 181 -33.27 -23.50 16.89
C ASN A 181 -33.55 -24.35 15.66
N ILE A 182 -32.79 -24.18 14.59
CA ILE A 182 -32.95 -24.87 13.31
C ILE A 182 -31.74 -25.77 13.11
N SER A 183 -31.92 -27.09 13.15
CA SER A 183 -30.78 -28.02 13.19
C SER A 183 -31.07 -29.37 12.51
N ALA A 184 -30.07 -30.25 12.55
CA ALA A 184 -30.19 -31.64 12.13
C ALA A 184 -31.17 -32.43 13.01
N SER A 185 -31.97 -33.28 12.37
CA SER A 185 -32.73 -34.31 13.07
C SER A 185 -31.92 -35.61 13.23
N ALA A 186 -32.51 -36.61 13.87
CA ALA A 186 -31.92 -37.94 13.99
C ALA A 186 -31.66 -38.65 12.63
N GLY A 187 -32.31 -38.20 11.55
CA GLY A 187 -32.08 -38.72 10.19
C GLY A 187 -30.73 -38.31 9.58
N GLY A 188 -30.03 -37.34 10.18
CA GLY A 188 -28.77 -36.80 9.70
C GLY A 188 -28.84 -35.30 9.39
N ASN A 189 -27.72 -34.76 8.90
CA ASN A 189 -27.57 -33.34 8.64
C ASN A 189 -28.34 -32.92 7.38
N PRO A 190 -29.09 -31.81 7.39
CA PRO A 190 -29.73 -31.26 6.21
C PRO A 190 -28.70 -30.55 5.33
N THR A 191 -28.87 -30.58 4.00
CA THR A 191 -27.98 -29.83 3.09
C THR A 191 -28.19 -28.31 3.22
N ASN A 192 -29.44 -27.88 3.44
CA ASN A 192 -29.82 -26.49 3.67
C ASN A 192 -30.60 -26.38 4.98
N ALA A 193 -30.35 -25.36 5.82
CA ALA A 193 -31.21 -25.12 6.98
C ALA A 193 -32.46 -24.34 6.57
N ILE A 194 -32.28 -23.23 5.86
CA ILE A 194 -33.38 -22.45 5.27
C ILE A 194 -33.11 -22.31 3.77
N LEU A 195 -34.12 -22.63 2.94
CA LEU A 195 -34.06 -22.45 1.49
C LEU A 195 -35.25 -21.60 1.02
N SER A 196 -35.01 -20.64 0.14
CA SER A 196 -36.09 -19.95 -0.58
C SER A 196 -35.86 -20.00 -2.10
N VAL A 197 -36.88 -20.45 -2.83
CA VAL A 197 -36.91 -20.47 -4.30
C VAL A 197 -38.24 -19.88 -4.75
N GLY A 198 -38.21 -18.64 -5.25
CA GLY A 198 -39.41 -17.95 -5.73
C GLY A 198 -39.77 -18.27 -7.18
N THR A 199 -40.97 -17.84 -7.59
CA THR A 199 -41.55 -18.19 -8.90
C THR A 199 -41.07 -17.32 -10.05
N SER A 200 -41.00 -16.00 -9.84
CA SER A 200 -40.74 -15.01 -10.89
C SER A 200 -40.20 -13.72 -10.31
N ALA A 201 -39.40 -12.97 -11.07
CA ALA A 201 -38.91 -11.65 -10.70
C ALA A 201 -40.02 -10.61 -10.47
N VAL A 202 -41.24 -10.84 -11.00
CA VAL A 202 -42.42 -9.97 -10.76
C VAL A 202 -43.12 -10.31 -9.45
N MET A 203 -42.95 -11.55 -8.96
CA MET A 203 -43.61 -12.07 -7.75
C MET A 203 -42.56 -12.69 -6.82
N PRO A 204 -41.53 -11.93 -6.41
CA PRO A 204 -40.46 -12.46 -5.60
C PRO A 204 -40.97 -12.83 -4.21
N ASN A 205 -40.39 -13.86 -3.60
CA ASN A 205 -40.52 -14.06 -2.16
C ASN A 205 -39.75 -12.90 -1.49
N SER A 206 -40.46 -12.01 -0.82
CA SER A 206 -39.94 -10.69 -0.41
C SER A 206 -40.39 -10.26 0.97
N ASN A 207 -39.64 -9.33 1.58
CA ASN A 207 -39.93 -8.79 2.91
C ASN A 207 -40.02 -9.86 4.01
N ASN A 208 -39.38 -11.02 3.82
CA ASN A 208 -39.31 -12.03 4.86
C ASN A 208 -38.16 -11.73 5.82
N THR A 209 -38.34 -12.07 7.09
CA THR A 209 -37.39 -11.80 8.17
C THR A 209 -36.96 -13.09 8.85
N ILE A 210 -35.64 -13.29 8.99
CA ILE A 210 -35.04 -14.34 9.82
C ILE A 210 -34.22 -13.62 10.89
N THR A 211 -34.61 -13.75 12.17
CA THR A 211 -33.93 -13.03 13.24
C THR A 211 -33.77 -13.76 14.57
N VAL A 212 -32.65 -13.60 15.26
CA VAL A 212 -32.40 -14.20 16.58
C VAL A 212 -32.48 -15.74 16.55
N CYS A 213 -32.19 -16.38 15.41
CA CYS A 213 -32.23 -17.83 15.28
C CYS A 213 -30.84 -18.46 15.48
N ASN A 214 -30.82 -19.64 16.08
CA ASN A 214 -29.65 -20.52 16.10
C ASN A 214 -29.80 -21.54 14.96
N ILE A 215 -28.87 -21.53 14.02
CA ILE A 215 -28.92 -22.35 12.81
C ILE A 215 -27.65 -23.20 12.80
N SER A 216 -27.80 -24.50 12.99
CA SER A 216 -26.66 -25.39 13.15
C SER A 216 -26.72 -26.64 12.30
N ASP A 217 -25.57 -27.27 12.14
CA ASP A 217 -25.44 -28.65 11.66
C ASP A 217 -26.03 -28.93 10.28
N TYR A 218 -26.07 -27.91 9.43
CA TYR A 218 -26.34 -28.04 7.99
C TYR A 218 -25.08 -28.53 7.28
N PHE A 219 -25.10 -29.71 6.65
CA PHE A 219 -23.92 -30.33 6.06
C PHE A 219 -24.26 -31.46 5.08
N SER A 220 -23.52 -31.53 3.98
CA SER A 220 -23.45 -32.69 3.08
C SER A 220 -21.99 -32.98 2.75
N ALA A 221 -21.60 -34.26 2.82
CA ALA A 221 -20.24 -34.68 2.49
C ALA A 221 -19.95 -34.57 0.98
N GLY A 222 -20.96 -34.80 0.15
CA GLY A 222 -20.84 -34.90 -1.31
C GLY A 222 -21.29 -33.65 -2.08
N SER A 223 -21.89 -32.66 -1.41
CA SER A 223 -22.52 -31.50 -2.06
C SER A 223 -22.28 -30.20 -1.29
N ALA A 224 -22.42 -29.07 -1.99
CA ALA A 224 -22.44 -27.76 -1.34
C ALA A 224 -23.57 -27.71 -0.30
N SER A 225 -23.25 -27.18 0.89
CA SER A 225 -24.21 -27.05 2.00
C SER A 225 -24.27 -25.60 2.45
N THR A 226 -25.45 -25.14 2.85
CA THR A 226 -25.71 -23.72 3.13
C THR A 226 -26.61 -23.55 4.34
N GLY A 227 -26.31 -22.61 5.23
CA GLY A 227 -27.20 -22.30 6.35
C GLY A 227 -28.49 -21.65 5.84
N ILE A 228 -28.37 -20.45 5.28
CA ILE A 228 -29.49 -19.72 4.67
C ILE A 228 -29.23 -19.57 3.17
N ASN A 229 -30.03 -20.24 2.35
CA ASN A 229 -29.93 -20.25 0.89
C ASN A 229 -31.12 -19.51 0.27
N ILE A 230 -30.94 -18.22 -0.03
CA ILE A 230 -31.94 -17.41 -0.73
C ILE A 230 -31.62 -17.47 -2.22
N ASN A 231 -32.31 -18.35 -2.93
CA ASN A 231 -32.01 -18.69 -4.31
C ASN A 231 -32.73 -17.75 -5.30
N SER A 232 -33.09 -18.23 -6.49
CA SER A 232 -33.79 -17.46 -7.53
C SER A 232 -35.09 -16.80 -7.05
N ASN A 233 -35.38 -15.61 -7.60
CA ASN A 233 -36.62 -14.84 -7.43
C ASN A 233 -36.97 -14.46 -5.98
N ASN A 234 -36.01 -13.88 -5.28
CA ASN A 234 -36.18 -13.31 -3.94
C ASN A 234 -35.76 -11.84 -3.94
N SER A 235 -36.24 -11.02 -3.00
CA SER A 235 -35.75 -9.65 -2.78
C SER A 235 -36.07 -9.15 -1.37
N ASP A 236 -35.39 -8.12 -0.88
CA ASP A 236 -35.79 -7.38 0.32
C ASP A 236 -35.92 -8.23 1.61
N TRP A 237 -35.09 -9.28 1.76
CA TRP A 237 -35.06 -10.06 2.99
C TRP A 237 -34.27 -9.35 4.08
N THR A 238 -34.72 -9.53 5.32
CA THR A 238 -34.01 -9.10 6.53
C THR A 238 -33.46 -10.32 7.27
N ILE A 239 -32.14 -10.46 7.33
CA ILE A 239 -31.43 -11.56 7.98
C ILE A 239 -30.57 -10.97 9.09
N THR A 240 -31.04 -11.05 10.34
CA THR A 240 -30.41 -10.32 11.44
C THR A 240 -30.21 -11.09 12.73
N ASN A 241 -29.15 -10.81 13.50
CA ASN A 241 -28.96 -11.37 14.84
C ASN A 241 -28.96 -12.92 14.90
N ASN A 242 -28.66 -13.62 13.80
CA ASN A 242 -28.65 -15.08 13.79
C ASN A 242 -27.26 -15.64 14.09
N ALA A 243 -27.19 -16.82 14.71
CA ALA A 243 -25.96 -17.59 14.88
C ALA A 243 -25.95 -18.79 13.93
N LEU A 244 -24.91 -18.93 13.11
CA LEU A 244 -24.73 -20.01 12.14
C LEU A 244 -23.43 -20.79 12.44
N TYR A 245 -23.54 -22.02 12.95
CA TYR A 245 -22.39 -22.77 13.51
C TYR A 245 -22.46 -24.29 13.28
N GLN A 246 -21.35 -25.00 13.53
CA GLN A 246 -21.26 -26.46 13.39
C GLN A 246 -20.81 -27.09 14.72
N THR A 247 -21.62 -28.00 15.29
CA THR A 247 -21.30 -28.61 16.60
C THR A 247 -20.29 -29.74 16.51
N ALA A 248 -20.05 -30.27 15.30
CA ALA A 248 -19.16 -31.38 15.02
C ALA A 248 -18.25 -31.10 13.80
N THR A 249 -17.12 -31.80 13.74
CA THR A 249 -16.21 -31.75 12.59
C THR A 249 -16.86 -32.31 11.32
N ARG A 250 -16.73 -31.59 10.21
CA ARG A 250 -17.35 -31.89 8.92
C ARG A 250 -16.32 -32.38 7.89
N THR A 251 -16.48 -33.60 7.38
CA THR A 251 -15.57 -34.20 6.39
C THR A 251 -16.21 -34.25 5.01
N TYR A 252 -15.75 -33.39 4.10
CA TYR A 252 -16.22 -33.35 2.72
C TYR A 252 -15.49 -34.38 1.89
N THR A 253 -16.21 -35.28 1.23
CA THR A 253 -15.65 -36.31 0.33
C THR A 253 -15.48 -35.81 -1.09
N THR A 254 -16.15 -34.71 -1.46
CA THR A 254 -16.00 -34.04 -2.77
C THR A 254 -15.75 -32.54 -2.60
N ALA A 255 -15.04 -31.96 -3.56
CA ALA A 255 -14.73 -30.53 -3.55
C ALA A 255 -16.01 -29.68 -3.71
N ASN A 256 -16.37 -28.95 -2.66
CA ASN A 256 -17.56 -28.10 -2.61
C ASN A 256 -17.31 -26.83 -1.79
N THR A 257 -18.22 -25.87 -1.91
CA THR A 257 -18.22 -24.65 -1.07
C THR A 257 -19.29 -24.75 0.00
N HIS A 258 -18.90 -24.56 1.26
CA HIS A 258 -19.83 -24.42 2.38
C HIS A 258 -20.14 -22.93 2.61
N ASN A 259 -21.42 -22.58 2.70
CA ASN A 259 -21.84 -21.19 2.86
C ASN A 259 -22.58 -21.00 4.20
N GLY A 260 -22.33 -19.90 4.90
CA GLY A 260 -23.22 -19.45 5.97
C GLY A 260 -24.52 -18.93 5.39
N ILE A 261 -24.44 -17.79 4.72
CA ILE A 261 -25.54 -17.14 4.00
C ILE A 261 -25.20 -17.07 2.52
N LEU A 262 -26.08 -17.58 1.66
CA LEU A 262 -25.99 -17.49 0.20
C LEU A 262 -27.22 -16.76 -0.33
N ILE A 263 -26.99 -15.69 -1.10
CA ILE A 263 -28.03 -14.94 -1.81
C ILE A 263 -27.73 -15.01 -3.31
N ASN A 264 -28.59 -15.64 -4.11
CA ASN A 264 -28.37 -15.81 -5.56
C ASN A 264 -29.22 -14.89 -6.46
N SER A 265 -30.10 -14.06 -5.89
CA SER A 265 -30.94 -13.17 -6.69
C SER A 265 -31.43 -11.97 -5.88
N GLY A 266 -32.00 -10.98 -6.57
CA GLY A 266 -32.68 -9.85 -5.93
C GLY A 266 -31.78 -8.74 -5.44
N ALA A 267 -32.38 -7.76 -4.78
CA ALA A 267 -31.70 -6.59 -4.25
C ALA A 267 -32.38 -6.14 -2.94
N GLY A 268 -31.87 -5.09 -2.29
CA GLY A 268 -32.51 -4.49 -1.10
C GLY A 268 -32.38 -5.30 0.19
N TYR A 269 -31.44 -6.24 0.26
CA TYR A 269 -31.26 -7.10 1.44
C TYR A 269 -30.72 -6.33 2.65
N THR A 270 -31.14 -6.72 3.85
CA THR A 270 -30.52 -6.29 5.11
C THR A 270 -29.90 -7.50 5.81
N ILE A 271 -28.57 -7.56 5.90
CA ILE A 271 -27.81 -8.67 6.48
C ILE A 271 -26.96 -8.13 7.62
N ASN A 272 -27.50 -8.11 8.86
CA ASN A 272 -26.84 -7.41 9.97
C ASN A 272 -26.71 -8.25 11.24
N ASN A 273 -25.66 -8.01 12.03
CA ASN A 273 -25.49 -8.63 13.37
C ASN A 273 -25.48 -10.17 13.39
N ASN A 274 -25.21 -10.85 12.27
CA ASN A 274 -25.14 -12.30 12.27
C ASN A 274 -23.77 -12.76 12.76
N VAL A 275 -23.73 -13.86 13.49
CA VAL A 275 -22.51 -14.56 13.94
C VAL A 275 -22.37 -15.84 13.11
N ILE A 276 -21.29 -15.97 12.35
CA ILE A 276 -21.10 -17.07 11.39
C ILE A 276 -19.76 -17.77 11.65
N GLY A 277 -19.79 -19.09 11.74
CA GLY A 277 -18.67 -19.93 12.17
C GLY A 277 -18.87 -20.42 13.59
N PHE A 278 -17.78 -20.72 14.31
CA PHE A 278 -17.80 -21.22 15.69
C PHE A 278 -18.49 -22.59 15.86
N ALA A 279 -18.52 -23.11 17.10
CA ALA A 279 -19.17 -24.39 17.41
C ALA A 279 -20.42 -24.26 18.27
N ALA A 280 -20.75 -23.03 18.68
CA ALA A 280 -21.83 -22.73 19.61
C ALA A 280 -22.46 -21.36 19.30
N PRO A 281 -23.74 -21.16 19.67
CA PRO A 281 -24.49 -19.94 19.33
C PRO A 281 -23.97 -18.68 20.02
N ASN A 282 -23.20 -18.82 21.10
CA ASN A 282 -22.56 -17.71 21.82
C ASN A 282 -21.24 -17.24 21.16
N GLY A 283 -20.90 -17.72 19.96
CA GLY A 283 -19.67 -17.35 19.26
C GLY A 283 -18.41 -17.94 19.88
N THR A 284 -18.48 -19.18 20.40
CA THR A 284 -17.32 -19.89 20.97
C THR A 284 -17.05 -21.22 20.27
N GLY A 285 -15.80 -21.70 20.35
CA GLY A 285 -15.35 -22.90 19.63
C GLY A 285 -15.08 -22.65 18.14
N THR A 286 -14.96 -23.72 17.35
CA THR A 286 -14.57 -23.63 15.94
C THR A 286 -15.42 -24.52 15.03
N THR A 287 -15.91 -23.96 13.92
CA THR A 287 -16.41 -24.75 12.78
C THR A 287 -15.23 -25.46 12.15
N ASN A 288 -15.18 -26.78 12.29
CA ASN A 288 -14.09 -27.61 11.80
C ASN A 288 -14.48 -28.30 10.48
N MET A 289 -13.75 -28.01 9.40
CA MET A 289 -14.00 -28.57 8.07
C MET A 289 -12.75 -29.24 7.50
N ILE A 290 -12.92 -30.46 6.99
CA ILE A 290 -11.86 -31.29 6.42
C ILE A 290 -12.26 -31.66 5.00
N GLY A 291 -11.57 -31.10 4.00
CA GLY A 291 -11.68 -31.48 2.60
C GLY A 291 -10.81 -32.70 2.30
N TYR A 292 -11.40 -33.89 2.29
CA TYR A 292 -10.67 -35.14 2.18
C TYR A 292 -11.43 -36.20 1.38
N ALA A 293 -10.81 -36.75 0.33
CA ALA A 293 -11.49 -37.60 -0.65
C ALA A 293 -11.98 -38.96 -0.11
N SER A 294 -11.54 -39.37 1.09
CA SER A 294 -12.00 -40.57 1.78
C SER A 294 -12.75 -40.20 3.07
N GLY A 295 -13.67 -41.02 3.55
CA GLY A 295 -14.57 -40.63 4.66
C GLY A 295 -13.89 -40.44 6.02
N VAL A 296 -12.64 -40.90 6.20
CA VAL A 296 -11.90 -40.85 7.47
C VAL A 296 -10.58 -40.13 7.27
N PHE A 297 -10.32 -39.07 8.05
CA PHE A 297 -9.06 -38.34 8.03
C PHE A 297 -7.91 -39.27 8.46
N PRO A 298 -6.94 -39.61 7.59
CA PRO A 298 -5.91 -40.62 7.84
C PRO A 298 -4.70 -40.04 8.58
N GLY A 299 -4.77 -38.76 8.97
CA GLY A 299 -3.73 -38.10 9.73
C GLY A 299 -3.69 -38.57 11.18
N SER A 300 -2.53 -38.42 11.83
CA SER A 300 -2.43 -38.57 13.28
C SER A 300 -2.84 -37.28 13.99
N GLY A 301 -3.34 -37.40 15.23
CA GLY A 301 -3.69 -36.27 16.09
C GLY A 301 -5.16 -35.83 16.01
N THR A 302 -5.43 -34.59 16.42
CA THR A 302 -6.76 -34.00 16.52
C THR A 302 -6.82 -32.71 15.72
N PHE A 303 -7.65 -32.69 14.67
CA PHE A 303 -7.93 -31.46 13.94
C PHE A 303 -8.87 -30.54 14.74
N PRO A 304 -8.64 -29.22 14.78
CA PRO A 304 -7.54 -28.46 14.16
C PRO A 304 -6.37 -28.18 15.12
N THR A 305 -6.37 -28.71 16.33
CA THR A 305 -5.48 -28.27 17.42
C THR A 305 -4.07 -28.84 17.36
N SER A 306 -3.90 -30.06 16.85
CA SER A 306 -2.58 -30.69 16.67
C SER A 306 -2.72 -31.91 15.76
N TYR A 307 -2.35 -31.78 14.49
CA TYR A 307 -2.49 -32.88 13.52
C TYR A 307 -1.38 -32.93 12.47
N THR A 308 -1.18 -34.10 11.88
CA THR A 308 -0.34 -34.29 10.68
C THR A 308 -1.22 -34.77 9.54
N PRO A 309 -1.25 -34.09 8.38
CA PRO A 309 -2.07 -34.51 7.25
C PRO A 309 -1.63 -35.87 6.68
N GLY A 310 -2.58 -36.63 6.16
CA GLY A 310 -2.33 -37.83 5.37
C GLY A 310 -3.35 -37.97 4.23
N GLY A 311 -3.07 -38.86 3.28
CA GLY A 311 -3.95 -39.21 2.16
C GLY A 311 -4.23 -38.08 1.16
N VAL A 312 -5.35 -38.18 0.42
CA VAL A 312 -5.71 -37.26 -0.68
C VAL A 312 -6.74 -36.21 -0.21
N ALA A 313 -6.29 -34.96 -0.07
CA ALA A 313 -7.17 -33.82 0.19
C ALA A 313 -7.96 -33.40 -1.06
N ASN A 314 -9.13 -32.79 -0.86
CA ASN A 314 -9.94 -32.21 -1.94
C ASN A 314 -10.13 -30.69 -1.74
N ALA A 315 -10.56 -30.00 -2.80
CA ALA A 315 -10.60 -28.54 -2.86
C ALA A 315 -11.84 -27.92 -2.19
N THR A 316 -12.18 -28.35 -0.97
CA THR A 316 -13.25 -27.71 -0.17
C THR A 316 -12.92 -26.25 0.12
N ARG A 317 -13.95 -25.39 0.10
CA ARG A 317 -13.87 -23.95 0.35
C ARG A 317 -14.98 -23.51 1.31
N PHE A 318 -14.84 -22.33 1.91
CA PHE A 318 -15.86 -21.72 2.76
C PHE A 318 -16.13 -20.27 2.38
N VAL A 319 -17.39 -19.84 2.47
CA VAL A 319 -17.77 -18.41 2.40
C VAL A 319 -18.77 -18.10 3.50
N GLY A 320 -18.50 -17.07 4.32
CA GLY A 320 -19.40 -16.66 5.40
C GLY A 320 -20.71 -16.09 4.84
N ILE A 321 -20.60 -15.01 4.06
CA ILE A 321 -21.71 -14.35 3.36
C ILE A 321 -21.37 -14.29 1.87
N ASN A 322 -22.19 -14.88 1.01
CA ASN A 322 -21.97 -14.97 -0.43
C ASN A 322 -23.18 -14.40 -1.19
N CYS A 323 -23.00 -13.31 -1.92
CA CYS A 323 -24.11 -12.54 -2.48
C CYS A 323 -23.94 -12.24 -3.97
N PHE A 324 -24.96 -12.60 -4.74
CA PHE A 324 -25.14 -12.33 -6.17
C PHE A 324 -26.38 -11.44 -6.33
N PHE A 325 -26.27 -10.16 -5.99
CA PHE A 325 -27.40 -9.23 -6.07
C PHE A 325 -27.70 -8.83 -7.52
N ALA A 326 -28.93 -8.41 -7.79
CA ALA A 326 -29.36 -7.95 -9.11
C ALA A 326 -28.55 -6.72 -9.53
N ALA A 327 -27.99 -6.77 -10.74
CA ALA A 327 -27.23 -5.66 -11.32
C ALA A 327 -28.13 -4.41 -11.46
N GLY A 328 -27.64 -3.27 -10.97
CA GLY A 328 -28.41 -2.02 -10.95
C GLY A 328 -29.62 -1.99 -9.99
N GLY A 329 -29.84 -3.06 -9.20
CA GLY A 329 -30.91 -3.12 -8.22
C GLY A 329 -30.68 -2.23 -6.99
N ALA A 330 -31.67 -2.17 -6.09
CA ALA A 330 -31.57 -1.47 -4.81
C ALA A 330 -30.34 -1.89 -4.00
N VAL A 331 -29.74 -0.95 -3.27
CA VAL A 331 -28.50 -1.23 -2.51
C VAL A 331 -28.79 -2.19 -1.36
N SER A 332 -28.08 -3.32 -1.32
CA SER A 332 -28.13 -4.24 -0.18
C SER A 332 -27.17 -3.77 0.94
N SER A 333 -27.54 -4.00 2.19
CA SER A 333 -26.79 -3.59 3.38
C SER A 333 -26.23 -4.79 4.13
N ILE A 334 -24.92 -4.79 4.40
CA ILE A 334 -24.18 -5.83 5.13
C ILE A 334 -23.40 -5.17 6.27
N GLN A 335 -23.93 -5.21 7.50
CA GLN A 335 -23.40 -4.42 8.63
C GLN A 335 -23.19 -5.26 9.89
N ASN A 336 -22.15 -4.96 10.67
CA ASN A 336 -21.94 -5.52 12.01
C ASN A 336 -22.02 -7.07 12.13
N ASN A 337 -21.76 -7.81 11.05
CA ASN A 337 -21.68 -9.27 11.12
C ASN A 337 -20.32 -9.69 11.71
N THR A 338 -20.29 -10.79 12.44
CA THR A 338 -19.07 -11.41 12.96
C THR A 338 -18.86 -12.76 12.29
N ILE A 339 -17.74 -12.94 11.59
CA ILE A 339 -17.39 -14.16 10.86
C ILE A 339 -16.06 -14.65 11.40
N GLY A 340 -16.04 -15.74 12.17
CA GLY A 340 -14.84 -16.18 12.89
C GLY A 340 -14.98 -17.60 13.46
N GLY A 341 -13.95 -18.08 14.13
CA GLY A 341 -13.92 -19.45 14.68
C GLY A 341 -14.06 -20.51 13.58
N ILE A 342 -13.20 -20.47 12.56
CA ILE A 342 -13.26 -21.38 11.41
C ILE A 342 -11.91 -22.07 11.23
N ALA A 343 -11.91 -23.38 11.04
CA ALA A 343 -10.73 -24.15 10.68
C ALA A 343 -11.01 -25.01 9.44
N LEU A 344 -10.16 -24.89 8.40
CA LEU A 344 -10.28 -25.63 7.15
C LEU A 344 -8.99 -26.38 6.79
N TYR A 345 -9.09 -27.67 6.51
CA TYR A 345 -8.07 -28.43 5.77
C TYR A 345 -8.55 -28.64 4.32
N THR A 346 -7.72 -28.35 3.31
CA THR A 346 -8.12 -28.39 1.89
C THR A 346 -6.94 -28.70 0.96
N SER A 347 -7.22 -29.07 -0.29
CA SER A 347 -6.23 -29.03 -1.39
C SER A 347 -6.41 -27.85 -2.33
N SER A 348 -7.37 -26.96 -2.07
CA SER A 348 -7.58 -25.77 -2.90
C SER A 348 -6.32 -24.90 -2.91
N GLY A 349 -5.82 -24.56 -4.11
CA GLY A 349 -4.77 -23.56 -4.33
C GLY A 349 -5.33 -22.24 -4.85
N ALA A 350 -6.62 -21.96 -4.63
CA ALA A 350 -7.30 -20.81 -5.19
C ALA A 350 -6.66 -19.49 -4.71
N SER A 351 -6.01 -18.79 -5.64
CA SER A 351 -5.37 -17.47 -5.45
C SER A 351 -6.22 -16.31 -6.02
N THR A 352 -7.20 -16.63 -6.86
CA THR A 352 -8.16 -15.69 -7.46
C THR A 352 -9.54 -15.88 -6.83
N THR A 353 -10.50 -14.99 -7.16
CA THR A 353 -11.86 -15.01 -6.60
C THR A 353 -11.84 -14.90 -5.06
N PHE A 354 -12.76 -15.58 -4.39
CA PHE A 354 -12.94 -15.60 -2.94
C PHE A 354 -11.97 -16.52 -2.16
N GLY A 355 -10.93 -17.10 -2.79
CA GLY A 355 -9.89 -17.86 -2.07
C GLY A 355 -10.36 -19.16 -1.38
N LEU A 356 -9.59 -19.67 -0.42
CA LEU A 356 -9.88 -20.87 0.39
C LEU A 356 -11.08 -20.66 1.32
N ILE A 357 -11.03 -19.52 2.03
CA ILE A 357 -12.04 -19.02 2.94
C ILE A 357 -12.28 -17.56 2.55
N CYS A 358 -13.54 -17.17 2.46
CA CYS A 358 -13.93 -15.77 2.35
C CYS A 358 -14.86 -15.36 3.49
N GLY A 359 -14.62 -14.20 4.09
CA GLY A 359 -15.57 -13.61 5.02
C GLY A 359 -16.85 -13.20 4.28
N ILE A 360 -16.73 -12.17 3.44
CA ILE A 360 -17.84 -11.60 2.67
C ILE A 360 -17.49 -11.58 1.18
N ALA A 361 -18.31 -12.21 0.36
CA ALA A 361 -18.23 -12.18 -1.09
C ALA A 361 -19.46 -11.48 -1.70
N VAL A 362 -19.26 -10.42 -2.50
CA VAL A 362 -20.32 -9.79 -3.30
C VAL A 362 -19.94 -9.83 -4.78
N THR A 363 -20.60 -10.68 -5.54
CA THR A 363 -20.21 -11.05 -6.91
C THR A 363 -21.12 -10.44 -7.99
N SER A 364 -22.14 -9.68 -7.61
CA SER A 364 -22.91 -8.79 -8.49
C SER A 364 -23.78 -7.80 -7.69
N GLY A 365 -24.24 -6.73 -8.37
CA GLY A 365 -25.16 -5.74 -7.83
C GLY A 365 -24.54 -4.71 -6.89
N ASN A 366 -25.39 -3.86 -6.29
CA ASN A 366 -24.98 -2.79 -5.39
C ASN A 366 -24.96 -3.26 -3.92
N ALA A 367 -23.95 -2.87 -3.16
CA ALA A 367 -23.87 -3.18 -1.73
C ALA A 367 -23.13 -2.12 -0.90
N ASN A 368 -23.61 -1.93 0.33
CA ASN A 368 -22.96 -1.20 1.40
C ASN A 368 -22.46 -2.20 2.45
N ILE A 369 -21.14 -2.28 2.64
CA ILE A 369 -20.46 -3.23 3.53
C ILE A 369 -19.78 -2.45 4.65
N GLY A 370 -20.42 -2.38 5.81
CA GLY A 370 -19.89 -1.71 7.01
C GLY A 370 -19.99 -0.17 7.02
N THR A 371 -20.76 0.43 6.11
CA THR A 371 -20.98 1.89 6.03
C THR A 371 -21.65 2.52 7.25
N VAL A 372 -22.38 1.73 8.04
CA VAL A 372 -22.97 2.20 9.32
C VAL A 372 -22.17 1.65 10.49
N THR A 373 -22.00 0.33 10.54
CA THR A 373 -21.22 -0.36 11.56
C THR A 373 -20.40 -1.46 10.88
N GLY A 374 -19.09 -1.43 11.10
CA GLY A 374 -18.15 -2.36 10.48
C GLY A 374 -18.43 -3.82 10.76
N ASN A 375 -18.22 -4.69 9.77
CA ASN A 375 -18.21 -6.14 9.98
C ASN A 375 -16.87 -6.58 10.58
N THR A 376 -16.88 -7.65 11.37
CA THR A 376 -15.69 -8.31 11.91
C THR A 376 -15.45 -9.63 11.18
N ILE A 377 -14.31 -9.76 10.51
CA ILE A 377 -13.84 -11.01 9.89
C ILE A 377 -12.59 -11.47 10.65
N GLY A 378 -12.71 -12.60 11.33
CA GLY A 378 -11.74 -13.14 12.27
C GLY A 378 -11.87 -12.50 13.66
N ALA A 379 -10.90 -11.72 14.11
CA ALA A 379 -10.85 -11.12 15.44
C ALA A 379 -10.26 -9.69 15.46
N VAL A 380 -10.78 -8.86 16.38
CA VAL A 380 -10.33 -7.48 16.64
C VAL A 380 -9.10 -7.38 17.56
N SER A 381 -8.65 -8.50 18.11
CA SER A 381 -7.46 -8.61 18.96
C SER A 381 -6.93 -10.05 18.93
N GLY A 382 -5.63 -10.25 19.13
CA GLY A 382 -5.02 -11.58 19.11
C GLY A 382 -4.97 -12.21 17.72
N GLY A 383 -4.69 -13.52 17.67
CA GLY A 383 -4.48 -14.30 16.44
C GLY A 383 -5.51 -15.43 16.22
N SER A 384 -5.44 -16.08 15.06
CA SER A 384 -5.96 -17.44 14.80
C SER A 384 -7.48 -17.72 14.97
N SER A 385 -8.35 -16.72 14.87
CA SER A 385 -9.81 -16.93 14.79
C SER A 385 -10.22 -17.68 13.52
N ILE A 386 -9.54 -17.40 12.41
CA ILE A 386 -9.71 -18.13 11.14
C ILE A 386 -8.40 -18.83 10.81
N TYR A 387 -8.48 -20.12 10.46
CA TYR A 387 -7.35 -20.96 10.11
C TYR A 387 -7.65 -21.77 8.85
N ALA A 388 -6.72 -21.78 7.89
CA ALA A 388 -6.73 -22.73 6.79
C ALA A 388 -5.36 -23.39 6.61
N ALA A 389 -5.37 -24.69 6.35
CA ALA A 389 -4.22 -25.45 5.89
C ALA A 389 -4.50 -26.02 4.49
N SER A 390 -3.66 -25.66 3.51
CA SER A 390 -3.79 -26.19 2.15
C SER A 390 -2.59 -27.03 1.72
N THR A 391 -2.87 -28.15 1.04
CA THR A 391 -1.86 -29.02 0.42
C THR A 391 -1.29 -28.46 -0.89
N THR A 392 -1.81 -27.33 -1.38
CA THR A 392 -1.40 -26.71 -2.65
C THR A 392 -0.89 -25.30 -2.38
N ALA A 393 0.30 -24.97 -2.88
CA ALA A 393 0.90 -23.64 -2.69
C ALA A 393 0.08 -22.52 -3.36
N GLY A 394 0.16 -21.30 -2.82
CA GLY A 394 -0.42 -20.08 -3.41
C GLY A 394 -1.89 -19.82 -3.08
N GLY A 395 -2.56 -20.72 -2.35
CA GLY A 395 -3.91 -20.50 -1.84
C GLY A 395 -3.98 -19.31 -0.88
N VAL A 396 -5.10 -18.57 -0.92
CA VAL A 396 -5.30 -17.36 -0.10
C VAL A 396 -6.58 -17.41 0.71
N ILE A 397 -6.58 -16.87 1.92
CA ILE A 397 -7.82 -16.45 2.58
C ILE A 397 -8.13 -15.02 2.14
N SER A 398 -9.39 -14.76 1.77
CA SER A 398 -9.90 -13.43 1.44
C SER A 398 -10.76 -12.88 2.59
N GLY A 399 -10.50 -11.67 3.07
CA GLY A 399 -11.38 -11.02 4.05
C GLY A 399 -12.71 -10.64 3.42
N ILE A 400 -12.65 -9.71 2.47
CA ILE A 400 -13.77 -9.26 1.65
C ILE A 400 -13.39 -9.36 0.17
N TYR A 401 -14.20 -10.06 -0.62
CA TYR A 401 -14.05 -10.15 -2.07
C TYR A 401 -15.28 -9.53 -2.75
N CYS A 402 -15.07 -8.61 -3.67
CA CYS A 402 -16.15 -8.03 -4.46
C CYS A 402 -15.81 -8.04 -5.94
N THR A 403 -16.73 -8.49 -6.78
CA THR A 403 -16.62 -8.39 -8.23
C THR A 403 -17.97 -7.96 -8.78
N THR A 404 -18.11 -6.73 -9.25
CA THR A 404 -19.40 -6.22 -9.74
C THR A 404 -19.18 -5.31 -10.93
N THR A 405 -20.27 -4.96 -11.63
CA THR A 405 -20.32 -3.89 -12.62
C THR A 405 -20.95 -2.62 -12.06
N ASN A 406 -21.23 -2.60 -10.75
CA ASN A 406 -22.05 -1.62 -10.04
C ASN A 406 -21.24 -0.93 -8.92
N THR A 407 -21.92 -0.22 -8.01
CA THR A 407 -21.24 0.55 -6.95
C THR A 407 -21.16 -0.25 -5.67
N ILE A 408 -19.97 -0.32 -5.08
CA ILE A 408 -19.74 -0.98 -3.79
C ILE A 408 -19.02 -0.03 -2.83
N ASN A 409 -19.57 0.11 -1.63
CA ASN A 409 -18.95 0.83 -0.52
C ASN A 409 -18.49 -0.16 0.54
N ILE A 410 -17.19 -0.20 0.84
CA ILE A 410 -16.56 -1.07 1.85
C ILE A 410 -15.95 -0.16 2.92
N GLN A 411 -16.60 -0.07 4.07
CA GLN A 411 -16.22 0.88 5.11
C GLN A 411 -16.17 0.28 6.51
N ASN A 412 -15.27 0.78 7.35
CA ASN A 412 -15.20 0.49 8.79
C ASN A 412 -15.02 -0.99 9.18
N ASN A 413 -14.75 -1.90 8.24
CA ASN A 413 -14.64 -3.33 8.53
C ASN A 413 -13.31 -3.65 9.24
N ASN A 414 -13.34 -4.61 10.15
CA ASN A 414 -12.15 -5.14 10.82
C ASN A 414 -11.87 -6.57 10.36
N ILE A 415 -10.68 -6.82 9.81
CA ILE A 415 -10.25 -8.12 9.28
C ILE A 415 -8.96 -8.49 10.00
N GLY A 416 -8.94 -9.46 10.91
CA GLY A 416 -7.74 -9.77 11.71
C GLY A 416 -7.80 -11.16 12.34
N GLY A 417 -6.70 -11.62 12.95
CA GLY A 417 -6.68 -12.94 13.61
C GLY A 417 -6.83 -14.10 12.62
N ILE A 418 -5.98 -14.15 11.60
CA ILE A 418 -6.07 -15.10 10.48
C ILE A 418 -4.75 -15.83 10.27
N ASP A 419 -4.80 -17.15 10.15
CA ASP A 419 -3.66 -18.00 9.82
C ASP A 419 -3.91 -18.76 8.51
N VAL A 420 -2.97 -18.64 7.57
CA VAL A 420 -2.98 -19.37 6.31
C VAL A 420 -1.71 -20.20 6.18
N SER A 421 -1.83 -21.50 6.39
CA SER A 421 -0.71 -22.43 6.42
C SER A 421 -0.67 -23.36 5.21
N GLY A 422 0.51 -23.67 4.70
CA GLY A 422 0.75 -24.87 3.92
C GLY A 422 0.77 -26.09 4.83
N THR A 423 0.81 -27.27 4.22
CA THR A 423 0.91 -28.54 4.98
C THR A 423 2.34 -29.07 5.03
N THR A 424 3.25 -28.50 4.25
CA THR A 424 4.67 -28.88 4.19
C THR A 424 5.56 -27.65 4.00
N ALA A 425 6.87 -27.82 4.19
CA ALA A 425 7.88 -26.78 3.96
C ALA A 425 8.03 -26.35 2.48
N THR A 426 7.31 -26.96 1.53
CA THR A 426 7.31 -26.56 0.11
C THR A 426 6.06 -25.77 -0.27
N GLN A 427 5.08 -25.64 0.62
CA GLN A 427 3.79 -25.03 0.34
C GLN A 427 3.68 -23.69 1.08
N ALA A 428 3.99 -22.58 0.42
CA ALA A 428 3.70 -21.26 0.95
C ALA A 428 2.26 -20.85 0.61
N GLN A 429 1.60 -20.15 1.52
CA GLN A 429 0.25 -19.61 1.30
C GLN A 429 0.24 -18.10 1.38
N GLY A 430 -0.81 -17.51 0.83
CA GLY A 430 -1.01 -16.07 0.76
C GLY A 430 -2.24 -15.58 1.51
N PHE A 431 -2.55 -14.30 1.33
CA PHE A 431 -3.70 -13.63 1.94
C PHE A 431 -4.15 -12.45 1.09
N LYS A 432 -5.46 -12.17 1.10
CA LYS A 432 -6.05 -10.95 0.55
C LYS A 432 -6.99 -10.32 1.58
N GLY A 433 -6.71 -9.11 2.04
CA GLY A 433 -7.60 -8.42 2.98
C GLY A 433 -8.90 -8.01 2.31
N ILE A 434 -8.82 -7.07 1.37
CA ILE A 434 -9.95 -6.61 0.55
C ILE A 434 -9.56 -6.73 -0.92
N ASP A 435 -10.38 -7.39 -1.73
CA ASP A 435 -10.16 -7.57 -3.18
C ASP A 435 -11.37 -7.03 -3.94
N ALA A 436 -11.18 -5.92 -4.66
CA ALA A 436 -12.17 -5.27 -5.50
C ALA A 436 -11.88 -5.54 -6.98
N ALA A 437 -12.79 -6.20 -7.68
CA ALA A 437 -12.64 -6.68 -9.05
C ALA A 437 -13.86 -6.30 -9.93
N GLY A 438 -13.83 -6.69 -11.21
CA GLY A 438 -14.91 -6.41 -12.16
C GLY A 438 -14.81 -5.01 -12.79
N THR A 439 -15.92 -4.40 -13.17
CA THR A 439 -15.95 -3.09 -13.85
C THR A 439 -16.68 -2.01 -13.06
N GLY A 440 -17.10 -2.34 -11.82
CA GLY A 440 -17.81 -1.45 -10.91
C GLY A 440 -16.94 -0.36 -10.30
N THR A 441 -17.55 0.55 -9.56
CA THR A 441 -16.83 1.59 -8.80
C THR A 441 -16.77 1.21 -7.33
N TYR A 442 -15.64 1.51 -6.70
CA TYR A 442 -15.35 1.07 -5.34
C TYR A 442 -14.90 2.23 -4.46
N THR A 443 -15.52 2.33 -3.28
CA THR A 443 -15.07 3.16 -2.17
C THR A 443 -14.67 2.26 -1.01
N ILE A 444 -13.36 2.16 -0.76
CA ILE A 444 -12.75 1.35 0.29
C ILE A 444 -12.16 2.31 1.34
N THR A 445 -12.88 2.57 2.43
CA THR A 445 -12.45 3.57 3.42
C THR A 445 -12.57 3.14 4.87
N ASN A 446 -11.68 3.64 5.74
CA ASN A 446 -11.73 3.39 7.19
C ASN A 446 -11.70 1.90 7.60
N ASN A 447 -11.24 0.98 6.74
CA ASN A 447 -11.14 -0.43 7.12
C ASN A 447 -9.83 -0.70 7.87
N SER A 448 -9.86 -1.63 8.80
CA SER A 448 -8.68 -2.19 9.47
C SER A 448 -8.39 -3.58 8.91
N VAL A 449 -7.30 -3.71 8.15
CA VAL A 449 -6.74 -5.01 7.73
C VAL A 449 -5.58 -5.34 8.67
N GLY A 450 -5.83 -6.28 9.55
CA GLY A 450 -5.08 -6.55 10.76
C GLY A 450 -5.70 -5.89 11.99
N ASN A 451 -5.19 -6.27 13.17
CA ASN A 451 -5.57 -5.68 14.46
C ASN A 451 -4.34 -5.20 15.24
N ALA A 452 -4.53 -4.64 16.45
CA ALA A 452 -3.46 -4.00 17.22
C ALA A 452 -2.41 -4.96 17.80
N SER A 453 -2.63 -6.28 17.69
CA SER A 453 -1.63 -7.28 18.06
C SER A 453 -0.63 -7.51 16.92
N ALA A 454 0.65 -7.64 17.24
CA ALA A 454 1.66 -8.02 16.26
C ALA A 454 1.38 -9.44 15.71
N ASN A 455 1.74 -9.67 14.45
CA ASN A 455 1.63 -10.98 13.79
C ASN A 455 0.22 -11.60 13.90
N ASN A 456 -0.83 -10.80 13.79
CA ASN A 456 -2.23 -11.25 13.90
C ASN A 456 -2.80 -11.81 12.58
N ILE A 457 -2.17 -11.51 11.44
CA ILE A 457 -2.42 -12.20 10.17
C ILE A 457 -1.11 -12.84 9.73
N ARG A 458 -1.09 -14.17 9.60
CA ARG A 458 0.13 -14.93 9.33
C ARG A 458 -0.02 -15.84 8.12
N THR A 459 1.00 -15.88 7.27
CA THR A 459 1.04 -16.80 6.12
C THR A 459 2.35 -17.60 6.07
N GLY A 460 2.29 -18.82 5.53
CA GLY A 460 3.46 -19.67 5.28
C GLY A 460 3.25 -21.10 5.74
N TYR A 461 4.17 -21.69 6.51
CA TYR A 461 4.01 -23.02 7.10
C TYR A 461 4.09 -22.91 8.63
N LEU A 462 2.95 -23.10 9.30
CA LEU A 462 2.74 -22.74 10.71
C LEU A 462 2.55 -23.99 11.56
N LEU A 463 3.37 -24.15 12.61
CA LEU A 463 3.40 -25.35 13.46
C LEU A 463 3.33 -25.03 14.95
N THR A 464 2.90 -26.02 15.72
CA THR A 464 3.08 -26.11 17.18
C THR A 464 3.64 -27.49 17.50
N ALA A 465 4.81 -27.55 18.15
CA ALA A 465 5.49 -28.80 18.48
C ALA A 465 5.64 -29.80 17.30
N GLY A 466 5.82 -29.29 16.07
CA GLY A 466 5.98 -30.10 14.86
C GLY A 466 4.68 -30.51 14.15
N SER A 467 3.50 -30.17 14.71
CA SER A 467 2.19 -30.45 14.11
C SER A 467 1.51 -29.17 13.62
N LEU A 468 0.64 -29.31 12.61
CA LEU A 468 -0.25 -28.24 12.19
C LEU A 468 -1.27 -27.92 13.28
N SER A 469 -1.59 -26.64 13.44
CA SER A 469 -2.48 -26.18 14.50
C SER A 469 -3.15 -24.84 14.17
N ASN A 470 -4.42 -24.67 14.52
CA ASN A 470 -5.08 -23.37 14.59
C ASN A 470 -4.68 -22.54 15.82
N ALA A 471 -3.71 -23.00 16.60
CA ALA A 471 -3.02 -22.25 17.64
C ALA A 471 -1.50 -22.34 17.40
N ALA A 472 -1.08 -22.28 16.13
CA ALA A 472 0.32 -22.34 15.75
C ALA A 472 1.13 -21.24 16.46
N THR A 473 2.27 -21.61 17.03
CA THR A 473 3.18 -20.67 17.72
C THR A 473 4.46 -20.43 16.94
N THR A 474 4.85 -21.38 16.09
CA THR A 474 6.12 -21.37 15.36
C THR A 474 5.88 -21.23 13.85
N PRO A 475 6.16 -20.07 13.24
CA PRO A 475 6.29 -19.99 11.80
C PRO A 475 7.55 -20.74 11.35
N THR A 476 7.47 -21.42 10.21
CA THR A 476 8.59 -22.13 9.58
C THR A 476 8.72 -21.74 8.11
N THR A 477 9.91 -21.89 7.55
CA THR A 477 10.16 -21.52 6.15
C THR A 477 9.35 -22.38 5.18
N ALA A 478 8.68 -21.75 4.23
CA ALA A 478 7.99 -22.43 3.13
C ALA A 478 8.54 -21.99 1.76
N THR A 479 8.99 -22.91 0.90
CA THR A 479 9.69 -22.57 -0.34
C THR A 479 8.79 -22.27 -1.55
N GLY A 480 7.50 -22.57 -1.46
CA GLY A 480 6.53 -22.28 -2.53
C GLY A 480 6.36 -20.78 -2.81
N THR A 481 5.85 -20.46 -3.99
CA THR A 481 5.46 -19.08 -4.34
C THR A 481 4.09 -18.76 -3.78
N SER A 482 3.92 -17.53 -3.28
CA SER A 482 2.61 -17.04 -2.82
C SER A 482 2.58 -15.51 -2.83
N ALA A 483 1.41 -14.92 -2.60
CA ALA A 483 1.23 -13.47 -2.53
C ALA A 483 0.43 -13.07 -1.29
N PHE A 484 0.94 -12.08 -0.56
CA PHE A 484 0.25 -11.44 0.56
C PHE A 484 -0.12 -10.01 0.14
N THR A 485 -1.41 -9.76 -0.03
CA THR A 485 -1.95 -8.45 -0.38
C THR A 485 -2.90 -7.92 0.70
N GLY A 486 -2.69 -6.69 1.16
CA GLY A 486 -3.63 -6.04 2.09
C GLY A 486 -4.93 -5.62 1.40
N ILE A 487 -4.84 -4.69 0.46
CA ILE A 487 -5.96 -4.23 -0.38
C ILE A 487 -5.56 -4.33 -1.85
N LEU A 488 -6.35 -5.03 -2.65
CA LEU A 488 -6.20 -5.21 -4.09
C LEU A 488 -7.37 -4.54 -4.81
N ASN A 489 -7.08 -3.63 -5.73
CA ASN A 489 -7.99 -3.24 -6.79
C ASN A 489 -7.55 -3.87 -8.12
N SER A 490 -8.39 -4.74 -8.64
CA SER A 490 -8.37 -5.24 -10.02
C SER A 490 -9.61 -4.80 -10.81
N SER A 491 -10.40 -3.85 -10.28
CA SER A 491 -11.55 -3.31 -10.98
C SER A 491 -11.23 -2.18 -11.95
N THR A 492 -11.79 -2.25 -13.17
CA THR A 492 -11.64 -1.25 -14.23
C THR A 492 -12.70 -0.15 -14.19
N GLY A 493 -13.34 0.08 -13.04
CA GLY A 493 -14.33 1.16 -12.87
C GLY A 493 -13.78 2.53 -13.26
N SER A 494 -14.69 3.51 -13.39
CA SER A 494 -14.28 4.89 -13.69
C SER A 494 -13.40 5.45 -12.58
N ASN A 495 -13.84 5.36 -11.32
CA ASN A 495 -13.08 5.85 -10.18
C ASN A 495 -12.93 4.76 -9.11
N ILE A 496 -11.76 4.74 -8.46
CA ILE A 496 -11.45 3.88 -7.31
C ILE A 496 -10.93 4.76 -6.18
N ASN A 497 -11.53 4.64 -4.99
CA ASN A 497 -11.13 5.36 -3.79
C ASN A 497 -10.70 4.38 -2.70
N ILE A 498 -9.41 4.36 -2.34
CA ILE A 498 -8.83 3.61 -1.24
C ILE A 498 -8.27 4.62 -0.25
N THR A 499 -9.04 4.95 0.79
CA THR A 499 -8.71 6.08 1.68
C THR A 499 -8.84 5.78 3.16
N ASN A 500 -7.98 6.33 4.01
CA ASN A 500 -8.08 6.21 5.48
C ASN A 500 -8.08 4.75 6.01
N ASN A 501 -7.59 3.77 5.25
CA ASN A 501 -7.51 2.39 5.73
C ASN A 501 -6.25 2.19 6.58
N THR A 502 -6.31 1.27 7.54
CA THR A 502 -5.16 0.86 8.34
C THR A 502 -4.79 -0.58 8.03
N LEU A 503 -3.51 -0.82 7.68
CA LEU A 503 -2.96 -2.15 7.42
C LEU A 503 -1.88 -2.45 8.46
N GLN A 504 -1.96 -3.52 9.24
CA GLN A 504 -1.03 -3.74 10.35
C GLN A 504 -0.88 -5.17 10.88
N GLY A 505 0.25 -5.46 11.51
CA GLY A 505 0.48 -6.70 12.26
C GLY A 505 0.54 -7.96 11.40
N PHE A 506 1.13 -7.87 10.22
CA PHE A 506 1.28 -9.00 9.31
C PHE A 506 2.55 -9.79 9.58
N LEU A 507 2.52 -11.10 9.32
CA LEU A 507 3.71 -11.96 9.27
C LEU A 507 3.69 -12.87 8.06
N MET A 508 4.84 -13.02 7.40
CA MET A 508 5.05 -13.98 6.32
C MET A 508 6.28 -14.84 6.58
N SER A 509 6.18 -16.14 6.30
CA SER A 509 7.29 -17.10 6.46
C SER A 509 7.73 -17.79 5.16
N GLY A 510 7.13 -17.45 4.01
CA GLY A 510 7.53 -18.00 2.72
C GLY A 510 8.83 -17.41 2.18
N SER A 511 9.68 -18.21 1.52
CA SER A 511 10.97 -17.75 0.97
C SER A 511 10.86 -17.09 -0.40
N VAL A 512 9.73 -17.21 -1.10
CA VAL A 512 9.45 -16.57 -2.41
C VAL A 512 8.06 -15.94 -2.42
N THR A 513 7.63 -15.43 -1.27
CA THR A 513 6.32 -14.78 -1.13
C THR A 513 6.45 -13.30 -1.45
N THR A 514 5.58 -12.76 -2.30
CA THR A 514 5.50 -11.31 -2.53
C THR A 514 4.60 -10.65 -1.50
N PHE A 515 4.90 -9.40 -1.16
CA PHE A 515 4.05 -8.60 -0.30
C PHE A 515 3.65 -7.30 -1.00
N THR A 516 2.37 -6.93 -0.93
CA THR A 516 1.93 -5.58 -1.26
C THR A 516 0.85 -5.10 -0.30
N GLY A 517 1.08 -3.98 0.38
CA GLY A 517 0.07 -3.40 1.27
C GLY A 517 -1.19 -3.01 0.50
N ILE A 518 -1.11 -2.01 -0.38
CA ILE A 518 -2.20 -1.57 -1.25
C ILE A 518 -1.74 -1.65 -2.71
N ILE A 519 -2.54 -2.22 -3.60
CA ILE A 519 -2.23 -2.29 -5.02
C ILE A 519 -3.44 -1.99 -5.91
N ASN A 520 -3.22 -1.19 -6.95
CA ASN A 520 -4.08 -1.14 -8.14
C ASN A 520 -3.38 -1.83 -9.32
N THR A 521 -4.02 -2.84 -9.90
CA THR A 521 -3.57 -3.53 -11.12
C THR A 521 -4.43 -3.22 -12.34
N ALA A 522 -5.57 -2.57 -12.15
CA ALA A 522 -6.56 -2.39 -13.20
C ALA A 522 -6.36 -1.12 -14.03
N ALA A 523 -6.83 -1.19 -15.27
CA ALA A 523 -6.94 -0.04 -16.19
C ALA A 523 -8.14 0.86 -15.84
N VAL A 524 -8.15 1.41 -14.62
CA VAL A 524 -9.13 2.42 -14.16
C VAL A 524 -9.08 3.64 -15.09
N THR A 525 -10.22 4.12 -15.56
CA THR A 525 -10.26 5.16 -16.62
C THR A 525 -10.28 6.60 -16.10
N GLY A 526 -10.71 6.82 -14.86
CA GLY A 526 -10.77 8.12 -14.18
C GLY A 526 -9.75 8.22 -13.05
N ASN A 527 -10.21 8.45 -11.81
CA ASN A 527 -9.33 8.67 -10.66
C ASN A 527 -8.96 7.37 -9.93
N ILE A 528 -7.67 7.17 -9.69
CA ILE A 528 -7.13 6.16 -8.77
C ILE A 528 -6.65 6.90 -7.53
N ASN A 529 -7.48 6.91 -6.48
CA ASN A 529 -7.20 7.66 -5.25
C ASN A 529 -6.74 6.69 -4.15
N ILE A 530 -5.46 6.73 -3.79
CA ILE A 530 -4.86 6.00 -2.67
C ILE A 530 -4.40 7.04 -1.64
N GLN A 531 -5.28 7.46 -0.74
CA GLN A 531 -5.06 8.66 0.08
C GLN A 531 -5.20 8.44 1.58
N ASN A 532 -4.35 9.05 2.39
CA ASN A 532 -4.45 9.05 3.85
C ASN A 532 -4.47 7.65 4.49
N ASN A 533 -3.95 6.63 3.81
CA ASN A 533 -3.90 5.29 4.37
C ASN A 533 -2.72 5.15 5.33
N ASN A 534 -2.93 4.37 6.38
CA ASN A 534 -1.92 4.02 7.36
C ASN A 534 -1.39 2.61 7.09
N VAL A 535 -0.29 2.52 6.36
CA VAL A 535 0.37 1.26 5.99
C VAL A 535 1.40 0.92 7.08
N GLY A 536 0.90 0.34 8.16
CA GLY A 536 1.58 0.04 9.42
C GLY A 536 1.18 0.98 10.55
N SER A 537 1.08 0.48 11.78
CA SER A 537 0.80 1.30 12.96
C SER A 537 1.94 1.32 13.97
N ALA A 538 1.89 2.26 14.92
CA ALA A 538 2.86 2.32 16.00
C ALA A 538 2.79 1.10 16.94
N ALA A 539 1.60 0.49 17.08
CA ALA A 539 1.38 -0.65 17.97
C ALA A 539 1.89 -1.97 17.37
N ALA A 540 1.59 -2.26 16.10
CA ALA A 540 1.83 -3.57 15.50
C ALA A 540 2.80 -3.56 14.30
N GLY A 541 3.20 -2.38 13.81
CA GLY A 541 3.91 -2.25 12.54
C GLY A 541 3.07 -2.71 11.35
N LEU A 542 3.67 -2.78 10.18
CA LEU A 542 3.11 -3.33 8.95
C LEU A 542 3.38 -4.84 8.84
N LEU A 543 4.65 -5.25 8.79
CA LEU A 543 5.06 -6.58 8.32
C LEU A 543 6.30 -7.12 9.04
N THR A 544 6.20 -8.37 9.49
CA THR A 544 7.33 -9.20 9.91
C THR A 544 7.66 -10.25 8.85
N ILE A 545 8.90 -10.25 8.36
CA ILE A 545 9.44 -11.27 7.45
C ILE A 545 10.28 -12.22 8.28
N ALA A 546 9.75 -13.42 8.50
CA ALA A 546 10.31 -14.36 9.49
C ALA A 546 11.59 -15.07 9.00
N PHE A 547 11.78 -15.20 7.69
CA PHE A 547 12.90 -15.94 7.08
C PHE A 547 13.39 -15.23 5.81
N ALA A 548 14.55 -15.68 5.28
CA ALA A 548 15.10 -15.15 4.05
C ALA A 548 14.09 -15.28 2.90
N ASN A 549 13.84 -14.16 2.22
CA ASN A 549 12.82 -14.05 1.20
C ASN A 549 13.36 -13.35 -0.07
N SER A 550 13.02 -13.89 -1.24
CA SER A 550 13.37 -13.34 -2.55
C SER A 550 12.21 -12.68 -3.29
N GLY A 551 10.99 -12.73 -2.75
CA GLY A 551 9.82 -12.06 -3.30
C GLY A 551 9.87 -10.54 -3.10
N ALA A 552 9.31 -9.80 -4.06
CA ALA A 552 9.27 -8.34 -3.97
C ALA A 552 8.36 -7.87 -2.82
N ILE A 553 8.80 -6.81 -2.14
CA ILE A 553 8.08 -6.18 -1.02
C ILE A 553 7.72 -4.75 -1.43
N ALA A 554 6.43 -4.46 -1.51
CA ALA A 554 5.90 -3.13 -1.77
C ALA A 554 4.89 -2.70 -0.70
N CYS A 555 4.82 -1.40 -0.40
CA CYS A 555 3.83 -0.88 0.56
C CYS A 555 2.58 -0.40 -0.17
N ILE A 556 2.77 0.43 -1.20
CA ILE A 556 1.73 0.92 -2.10
C ILE A 556 2.20 0.75 -3.54
N SER A 557 1.36 0.20 -4.41
CA SER A 557 1.71 -0.04 -5.80
C SER A 557 0.58 0.34 -6.77
N ASN A 558 0.93 0.88 -7.93
CA ASN A 558 0.03 1.11 -9.04
C ASN A 558 0.66 0.60 -10.35
N THR A 559 0.21 -0.57 -10.80
CA THR A 559 0.71 -1.22 -12.03
C THR A 559 -0.29 -1.14 -13.19
N GLY A 560 -1.50 -0.63 -12.95
CA GLY A 560 -2.51 -0.39 -13.98
C GLY A 560 -3.03 1.05 -13.97
N GLY A 561 -3.73 1.43 -15.03
CA GLY A 561 -4.42 2.70 -15.19
C GLY A 561 -4.67 2.99 -16.67
N GLY A 562 -5.79 3.62 -17.00
CA GLY A 562 -6.06 4.10 -18.35
C GLY A 562 -5.16 5.28 -18.72
N ALA A 563 -4.90 5.47 -20.01
CA ALA A 563 -4.00 6.53 -20.48
C ALA A 563 -4.47 7.96 -20.12
N ALA A 564 -5.76 8.15 -19.82
CA ALA A 564 -6.34 9.42 -19.35
C ALA A 564 -6.53 9.49 -17.82
N ALA A 565 -6.18 8.43 -17.10
CA ALA A 565 -6.42 8.33 -15.66
C ALA A 565 -5.52 9.29 -14.88
N THR A 566 -5.99 9.66 -13.68
CA THR A 566 -5.21 10.40 -12.68
C THR A 566 -4.95 9.52 -11.47
N LEU A 567 -3.68 9.26 -11.17
CA LEU A 567 -3.25 8.58 -9.94
C LEU A 567 -2.95 9.61 -8.86
N ASN A 568 -3.54 9.44 -7.68
CA ASN A 568 -3.27 10.23 -6.49
C ASN A 568 -2.83 9.30 -5.35
N ILE A 569 -1.53 9.26 -5.06
CA ILE A 569 -0.98 8.60 -3.88
C ILE A 569 -0.59 9.70 -2.89
N THR A 570 -1.51 10.10 -2.01
CA THR A 570 -1.34 11.31 -1.19
C THR A 570 -1.60 11.11 0.30
N GLY A 571 -0.85 11.78 1.16
CA GLY A 571 -1.11 11.77 2.61
C GLY A 571 -0.93 10.42 3.32
N ASN A 572 -0.40 9.39 2.64
CA ASN A 572 -0.25 8.06 3.23
C ASN A 572 0.92 8.04 4.21
N THR A 573 0.84 7.23 5.26
CA THR A 573 1.96 6.98 6.16
C THR A 573 2.39 5.52 6.10
N VAL A 574 3.70 5.27 5.99
CA VAL A 574 4.28 3.92 5.97
C VAL A 574 5.25 3.75 7.15
N ARG A 575 5.08 2.67 7.92
CA ARG A 575 5.95 2.35 9.07
C ARG A 575 6.03 0.88 9.45
N GLY A 576 7.07 0.51 10.21
CA GLY A 576 7.13 -0.73 10.99
C GLY A 576 7.31 -1.99 10.15
N MET A 577 8.51 -2.21 9.62
CA MET A 577 8.88 -3.49 9.03
C MET A 577 9.99 -4.15 9.84
N THR A 578 9.90 -5.47 9.97
CA THR A 578 10.86 -6.29 10.71
C THR A 578 11.35 -7.42 9.81
N TYR A 579 12.67 -7.57 9.69
CA TYR A 579 13.32 -8.64 8.93
C TYR A 579 14.16 -9.49 9.88
N ASN A 580 13.83 -10.76 10.06
CA ASN A 580 14.59 -11.66 10.93
C ASN A 580 15.79 -12.32 10.21
N ALA A 581 15.90 -12.14 8.89
CA ALA A 581 17.01 -12.65 8.08
C ALA A 581 17.26 -11.75 6.86
N ASN A 582 18.46 -11.84 6.31
CA ASN A 582 18.82 -11.14 5.08
C ASN A 582 17.95 -11.63 3.91
N CYS A 583 17.32 -10.69 3.22
CA CYS A 583 16.48 -10.96 2.05
C CYS A 583 17.16 -10.50 0.76
N THR A 584 16.65 -10.99 -0.37
CA THR A 584 17.11 -10.60 -1.71
C THR A 584 16.02 -9.94 -2.54
N GLY A 585 14.74 -10.04 -2.15
CA GLY A 585 13.63 -9.42 -2.85
C GLY A 585 13.72 -7.89 -2.88
N ALA A 586 13.33 -7.26 -3.99
CA ALA A 586 13.36 -5.80 -4.10
C ALA A 586 12.42 -5.14 -3.08
N PHE A 587 12.88 -4.05 -2.45
CA PHE A 587 12.03 -3.21 -1.62
C PHE A 587 11.62 -1.94 -2.36
N GLN A 588 10.31 -1.76 -2.55
CA GLN A 588 9.72 -0.68 -3.34
C GLN A 588 8.55 -0.08 -2.56
N CYS A 589 8.80 0.93 -1.72
CA CYS A 589 7.79 1.39 -0.77
C CYS A 589 6.52 1.92 -1.48
N ILE A 590 6.65 2.97 -2.29
CA ILE A 590 5.63 3.45 -3.22
C ILE A 590 6.13 3.18 -4.65
N SER A 591 5.40 2.39 -5.43
CA SER A 591 5.75 1.99 -6.80
C SER A 591 4.63 2.30 -7.78
N ALA A 592 4.84 3.24 -8.69
CA ALA A 592 3.95 3.53 -9.80
C ALA A 592 4.63 3.19 -11.11
N THR A 593 4.09 2.21 -11.85
CA THR A 593 4.68 1.73 -13.11
C THR A 593 3.72 1.83 -14.29
N ALA A 594 2.45 2.15 -14.05
CA ALA A 594 1.46 2.30 -15.10
C ALA A 594 1.67 3.59 -15.90
N THR A 595 1.57 3.51 -17.24
CA THR A 595 1.52 4.69 -18.11
C THR A 595 0.13 5.31 -18.05
N ILE A 596 0.01 6.49 -17.46
CA ILE A 596 -1.26 7.19 -17.24
C ILE A 596 -1.18 8.67 -17.65
N GLY A 597 -2.28 9.40 -17.53
CA GLY A 597 -2.34 10.81 -17.95
C GLY A 597 -1.67 11.75 -16.96
N THR A 598 -1.92 11.54 -15.66
CA THR A 598 -1.36 12.36 -14.57
C THR A 598 -1.08 11.51 -13.34
N GLU A 599 0.05 11.77 -12.69
CA GLU A 599 0.49 11.09 -11.48
C GLU A 599 0.86 12.11 -10.40
N ASN A 600 0.23 12.00 -9.23
CA ASN A 600 0.47 12.85 -8.06
C ASN A 600 0.87 11.97 -6.88
N ILE A 601 2.13 12.03 -6.46
CA ILE A 601 2.65 11.35 -5.27
C ILE A 601 3.07 12.42 -4.26
N SER A 602 2.17 12.79 -3.36
CA SER A 602 2.39 13.98 -2.53
C SER A 602 2.05 13.81 -1.06
N ASN A 603 2.79 14.48 -0.17
CA ASN A 603 2.53 14.51 1.27
C ASN A 603 2.54 13.12 1.93
N ASN A 604 3.29 12.15 1.39
CA ASN A 604 3.44 10.83 2.01
C ASN A 604 4.58 10.85 3.05
N ASN A 605 4.36 10.16 4.17
CA ASN A 605 5.28 10.10 5.29
C ASN A 605 5.88 8.69 5.45
N PHE A 606 7.21 8.61 5.51
CA PHE A 606 7.95 7.39 5.83
C PHE A 606 8.56 7.54 7.22
N THR A 607 8.26 6.61 8.13
CA THR A 607 8.75 6.69 9.51
C THR A 607 9.09 5.32 10.07
N ASN A 608 10.19 5.23 10.82
CA ASN A 608 10.66 4.01 11.47
C ASN A 608 10.70 2.82 10.50
N LEU A 609 11.40 3.00 9.37
CA LEU A 609 11.56 1.98 8.35
C LEU A 609 12.98 1.43 8.37
N THR A 610 13.11 0.17 8.77
CA THR A 610 14.35 -0.60 8.66
C THR A 610 14.09 -1.80 7.76
N VAL A 611 14.81 -1.88 6.65
CA VAL A 611 14.74 -2.99 5.70
C VAL A 611 16.05 -3.76 5.69
N ASN A 612 16.00 -5.05 5.38
CA ASN A 612 17.18 -5.91 5.33
C ASN A 612 17.22 -6.70 4.01
N THR A 613 17.43 -5.99 2.90
CA THR A 613 17.43 -6.61 1.57
C THR A 613 18.60 -6.18 0.69
N SER A 614 19.22 -7.13 -0.01
CA SER A 614 20.26 -6.84 -1.01
C SER A 614 19.68 -6.26 -2.30
N ASN A 615 18.35 -6.26 -2.47
CA ASN A 615 17.61 -5.87 -3.67
C ASN A 615 18.09 -6.59 -4.94
N ALA A 616 17.33 -7.57 -5.43
CA ALA A 616 17.66 -8.28 -6.68
C ALA A 616 17.63 -7.38 -7.92
N THR A 617 16.89 -6.25 -7.88
CA THR A 617 16.77 -5.30 -8.99
C THR A 617 17.13 -3.88 -8.57
N GLN A 618 16.15 -3.06 -8.16
CA GLN A 618 16.35 -1.69 -7.70
C GLN A 618 15.43 -1.44 -6.51
N GLY A 619 15.92 -0.70 -5.53
CA GLY A 619 15.14 -0.30 -4.36
C GLY A 619 14.72 1.16 -4.44
N PHE A 620 13.52 1.48 -3.94
CA PHE A 620 13.09 2.88 -3.80
C PHE A 620 12.08 3.13 -2.67
N LEU A 621 12.09 4.35 -2.14
CA LEU A 621 10.97 4.84 -1.32
C LEU A 621 9.81 5.30 -2.20
N ILE A 622 10.09 6.06 -3.26
CA ILE A 622 9.11 6.49 -4.26
C ILE A 622 9.68 6.20 -5.65
N GLY A 623 9.03 5.33 -6.41
CA GLY A 623 9.26 5.12 -7.83
C GLY A 623 8.05 5.62 -8.62
N ALA A 624 8.24 6.67 -9.40
CA ALA A 624 7.21 7.25 -10.26
C ALA A 624 7.22 6.63 -11.66
N SER A 625 6.09 6.70 -12.38
CA SER A 625 5.95 6.04 -13.67
C SER A 625 6.80 6.67 -14.77
N ASN A 626 7.55 5.82 -15.47
CA ASN A 626 8.44 6.24 -16.54
C ASN A 626 7.70 6.72 -17.79
N GLY A 627 6.43 6.33 -17.98
CA GLY A 627 5.64 6.63 -19.18
C GLY A 627 4.64 7.79 -19.02
N THR A 628 4.44 8.30 -17.81
CA THR A 628 3.40 9.30 -17.52
C THR A 628 3.81 10.70 -17.97
N THR A 629 2.91 11.40 -18.67
CA THR A 629 3.17 12.74 -19.22
C THR A 629 3.32 13.82 -18.15
N ASN A 630 2.51 13.78 -17.10
CA ASN A 630 2.52 14.79 -16.03
C ASN A 630 2.72 14.13 -14.68
N VAL A 631 3.87 14.38 -14.06
CA VAL A 631 4.23 13.76 -12.78
C VAL A 631 4.52 14.84 -11.74
N THR A 632 3.84 14.78 -10.60
CA THR A 632 4.11 15.63 -9.43
C THR A 632 4.52 14.76 -8.25
N VAL A 633 5.71 15.00 -7.71
CA VAL A 633 6.20 14.38 -6.47
C VAL A 633 6.51 15.47 -5.47
N SER A 634 5.59 15.75 -4.54
CA SER A 634 5.70 16.96 -3.70
C SER A 634 5.39 16.76 -2.22
N GLY A 635 6.14 17.41 -1.33
CA GLY A 635 5.83 17.41 0.10
C GLY A 635 6.02 16.07 0.81
N ASN A 636 6.67 15.09 0.20
CA ASN A 636 6.92 13.79 0.84
C ASN A 636 8.07 13.90 1.85
N ALA A 637 7.97 13.17 2.96
CA ALA A 637 8.94 13.28 4.04
C ALA A 637 9.39 11.91 4.57
N VAL A 638 10.70 11.75 4.79
CA VAL A 638 11.21 10.77 5.75
C VAL A 638 11.27 11.45 7.12
N VAL A 639 10.34 11.08 8.00
CA VAL A 639 10.07 11.80 9.26
C VAL A 639 11.06 11.45 10.36
N THR A 640 11.47 10.19 10.45
CA THR A 640 12.44 9.73 11.47
C THR A 640 13.67 9.13 10.83
N GLN A 641 13.53 7.98 10.19
CA GLN A 641 14.63 7.33 9.47
C GLN A 641 14.12 6.36 8.40
N PHE A 642 14.99 6.13 7.42
CA PHE A 642 14.98 4.95 6.58
C PHE A 642 16.37 4.28 6.63
N THR A 643 16.44 2.97 6.83
CA THR A 643 17.72 2.25 6.85
C THR A 643 17.61 0.91 6.14
N ASN A 644 18.46 0.67 5.12
CA ASN A 644 18.70 -0.68 4.61
C ASN A 644 19.94 -1.28 5.29
N THR A 645 19.77 -2.33 6.10
CA THR A 645 20.85 -2.98 6.84
C THR A 645 21.63 -4.01 6.02
N ASN A 646 21.10 -4.43 4.86
CA ASN A 646 21.81 -5.35 3.96
C ASN A 646 22.50 -4.57 2.83
N ALA A 647 23.65 -5.09 2.38
CA ALA A 647 24.35 -4.56 1.23
C ALA A 647 24.02 -5.36 -0.04
N GLY A 648 23.95 -4.69 -1.19
CA GLY A 648 23.73 -5.36 -2.48
C GLY A 648 24.24 -4.58 -3.68
N GLY A 649 24.29 -5.26 -4.84
CA GLY A 649 24.82 -4.70 -6.09
C GLY A 649 23.84 -3.81 -6.86
N ALA A 650 22.61 -3.65 -6.37
CA ALA A 650 21.54 -2.89 -7.00
C ALA A 650 21.61 -1.38 -6.70
N ASN A 651 20.97 -0.57 -7.56
CA ASN A 651 20.76 0.86 -7.27
C ASN A 651 19.71 1.05 -6.18
N TYR A 652 19.85 2.13 -5.42
CA TYR A 652 18.84 2.55 -4.45
C TYR A 652 18.51 4.03 -4.60
N PHE A 653 17.22 4.35 -4.61
CA PHE A 653 16.73 5.72 -4.76
C PHE A 653 15.79 6.11 -3.62
N ALA A 654 15.83 7.36 -3.16
CA ALA A 654 14.72 7.83 -2.31
C ALA A 654 13.51 8.18 -3.22
N ILE A 655 13.70 9.06 -4.19
CA ILE A 655 12.71 9.38 -5.23
C ILE A 655 13.34 9.09 -6.59
N ALA A 656 12.67 8.29 -7.41
CA ALA A 656 13.13 7.99 -8.75
C ALA A 656 12.04 7.99 -9.81
N ASN A 657 12.45 8.39 -11.01
CA ASN A 657 11.84 8.06 -12.29
C ASN A 657 12.93 7.50 -13.19
N LEU A 658 12.77 6.25 -13.65
CA LEU A 658 13.79 5.54 -14.41
C LEU A 658 13.45 5.59 -15.92
N SER A 659 14.38 5.30 -16.82
CA SER A 659 14.18 5.61 -18.25
C SER A 659 13.11 4.74 -18.94
N ALA A 660 12.07 5.37 -19.55
CA ALA A 660 11.41 5.00 -20.83
C ALA A 660 10.13 5.84 -21.15
N VAL A 661 10.24 6.75 -22.14
CA VAL A 661 9.21 7.22 -23.13
C VAL A 661 7.99 8.02 -22.62
N PRO A 662 8.17 9.24 -22.08
CA PRO A 662 7.38 10.35 -22.64
C PRO A 662 8.31 11.36 -23.30
N THR A 663 8.08 11.60 -24.59
CA THR A 663 8.83 12.59 -25.35
C THR A 663 8.36 14.02 -25.07
N SER A 664 7.29 14.21 -24.31
CA SER A 664 6.68 15.51 -23.96
C SER A 664 6.04 15.47 -22.57
N GLY A 665 5.61 16.61 -22.07
CA GLY A 665 5.00 16.74 -20.74
C GLY A 665 5.90 17.41 -19.71
N SER A 666 5.58 17.24 -18.43
CA SER A 666 6.33 17.87 -17.35
C SER A 666 6.39 17.04 -16.07
N SER A 667 7.51 17.17 -15.37
CA SER A 667 7.71 16.59 -14.04
C SER A 667 8.08 17.67 -13.04
N ALA A 668 7.39 17.70 -11.91
CA ALA A 668 7.63 18.62 -10.79
C ALA A 668 7.96 17.83 -9.52
N ILE A 669 9.18 17.98 -9.03
CA ILE A 669 9.69 17.35 -7.81
C ILE A 669 9.99 18.46 -6.82
N SER A 670 9.12 18.67 -5.83
CA SER A 670 9.22 19.87 -4.99
C SER A 670 8.92 19.68 -3.52
N ASN A 671 9.57 20.47 -2.67
CA ASN A 671 9.27 20.52 -1.23
C ASN A 671 9.36 19.15 -0.53
N ASN A 672 10.14 18.20 -1.05
CA ASN A 672 10.36 16.91 -0.38
C ASN A 672 11.45 17.05 0.68
N ILE A 673 11.25 16.39 1.82
CA ILE A 673 12.21 16.34 2.94
C ILE A 673 12.78 14.93 3.02
N LEU A 674 13.96 14.73 2.44
CA LEU A 674 14.64 13.44 2.37
C LEU A 674 15.77 13.41 3.41
N SER A 675 15.50 12.78 4.54
CA SER A 675 16.40 12.84 5.68
C SER A 675 16.62 11.53 6.42
N ASN A 676 17.80 11.40 7.02
CA ASN A 676 18.18 10.22 7.82
C ASN A 676 18.03 8.91 7.02
N ILE A 677 18.38 8.96 5.72
CA ILE A 677 18.32 7.83 4.81
C ILE A 677 19.69 7.17 4.76
N THR A 678 19.78 5.94 5.26
CA THR A 678 20.99 5.12 5.13
C THR A 678 20.74 3.95 4.20
N VAL A 679 21.48 3.89 3.10
CA VAL A 679 21.47 2.80 2.12
C VAL A 679 22.84 2.14 2.07
N ARG A 680 22.93 0.96 1.44
CA ARG A 680 24.16 0.18 1.33
C ARG A 680 24.20 -0.49 -0.05
N THR A 681 24.88 0.14 -1.01
CA THR A 681 25.11 -0.42 -2.34
C THR A 681 26.59 -0.74 -2.53
N THR A 682 26.94 -1.79 -3.29
CA THR A 682 28.33 -2.28 -3.36
C THR A 682 29.03 -2.00 -4.68
N THR A 683 28.39 -2.34 -5.81
CA THR A 683 28.91 -2.16 -7.18
C THR A 683 28.19 -1.06 -7.96
N SER A 684 27.12 -0.49 -7.38
CA SER A 684 26.19 0.43 -8.02
C SER A 684 26.32 1.84 -7.43
N TYR A 685 25.27 2.65 -7.46
CA TYR A 685 25.19 3.94 -6.78
C TYR A 685 23.86 4.11 -6.07
N ALA A 686 23.78 5.13 -5.21
CA ALA A 686 22.55 5.60 -4.63
C ALA A 686 22.29 7.05 -5.02
N ALA A 687 21.01 7.45 -5.08
CA ALA A 687 20.64 8.85 -5.23
C ALA A 687 19.40 9.20 -4.40
N MET A 688 19.35 10.42 -3.87
CA MET A 688 18.16 10.88 -3.14
C MET A 688 17.05 11.25 -4.12
N ILE A 689 17.36 12.02 -5.15
CA ILE A 689 16.45 12.29 -6.27
C ILE A 689 17.15 11.87 -7.55
N TYR A 690 16.52 10.98 -8.32
CA TYR A 690 16.99 10.59 -9.64
C TYR A 690 15.86 10.69 -10.66
N TRP A 691 15.97 11.62 -11.60
CA TRP A 691 14.90 11.90 -12.56
C TRP A 691 15.38 11.81 -14.00
N ALA A 692 15.03 10.73 -14.69
CA ALA A 692 15.50 10.44 -16.03
C ALA A 692 14.36 10.07 -16.99
N PRO A 693 13.51 11.03 -17.43
CA PRO A 693 12.46 10.77 -18.40
C PRO A 693 13.08 10.55 -19.80
N GLY A 694 13.55 9.33 -20.06
CA GLY A 694 13.98 8.84 -21.37
C GLY A 694 15.45 9.08 -21.77
N THR A 695 15.88 8.41 -22.84
CA THR A 695 17.22 8.49 -23.47
C THR A 695 17.18 8.95 -24.94
N GLY A 696 16.06 9.49 -25.40
CA GLY A 696 15.85 9.86 -26.80
C GLY A 696 16.50 11.20 -27.20
N VAL A 697 17.02 11.25 -28.43
CA VAL A 697 17.74 12.40 -29.04
C VAL A 697 16.86 13.66 -29.24
N ALA A 698 15.54 13.57 -28.99
CA ALA A 698 14.57 14.66 -29.21
C ALA A 698 13.49 14.79 -28.11
N CYS A 699 13.86 14.64 -26.83
CA CYS A 699 12.90 14.78 -25.73
C CYS A 699 12.52 16.27 -25.49
N THR A 700 11.21 16.56 -25.43
CA THR A 700 10.61 17.87 -25.12
C THR A 700 10.04 17.97 -23.70
N HIS A 701 10.25 16.95 -22.87
CA HIS A 701 9.72 16.89 -21.50
C HIS A 701 10.47 17.85 -20.57
N ASN A 702 9.75 18.64 -19.77
CA ASN A 702 10.34 19.60 -18.83
C ASN A 702 10.49 19.02 -17.43
N ILE A 703 11.61 19.30 -16.76
CA ILE A 703 11.90 18.81 -15.40
C ILE A 703 12.10 20.00 -14.47
N SER A 704 11.37 20.04 -13.36
CA SER A 704 11.57 21.02 -12.29
C SER A 704 11.83 20.30 -10.97
N VAL A 705 12.99 20.56 -10.36
CA VAL A 705 13.37 20.07 -9.03
C VAL A 705 13.59 21.28 -8.12
N THR A 706 12.62 21.60 -7.27
CA THR A 706 12.62 22.88 -6.52
C THR A 706 12.23 22.78 -5.05
N GLY A 707 12.90 23.54 -4.19
CA GLY A 707 12.51 23.62 -2.77
C GLY A 707 12.72 22.34 -1.97
N ASN A 708 13.50 21.37 -2.47
CA ASN A 708 13.73 20.11 -1.75
C ASN A 708 14.83 20.27 -0.71
N THR A 709 14.67 19.59 0.43
CA THR A 709 15.67 19.53 1.50
C THR A 709 16.18 18.09 1.63
N LEU A 710 17.46 17.88 1.34
CA LEU A 710 18.13 16.59 1.42
C LEU A 710 19.20 16.71 2.51
N TYR A 711 19.03 16.04 3.65
CA TYR A 711 19.99 16.17 4.76
C TYR A 711 20.27 14.84 5.49
N ASN A 712 21.50 14.64 5.92
CA ASN A 712 21.95 13.49 6.70
C ASN A 712 21.65 12.14 6.03
N ASN A 713 22.07 12.01 4.77
CA ASN A 713 21.86 10.80 3.98
C ASN A 713 23.20 10.13 3.65
N ALA A 714 23.24 8.81 3.72
CA ALA A 714 24.48 8.04 3.61
C ALA A 714 24.33 6.81 2.72
N ASN A 715 25.34 6.59 1.85
CA ASN A 715 25.63 5.26 1.32
C ASN A 715 26.73 4.64 2.19
N ALA A 716 26.31 3.87 3.19
CA ALA A 716 27.18 3.36 4.23
C ALA A 716 27.81 2.02 3.85
N SER A 717 28.98 1.71 4.43
CA SER A 717 29.62 0.40 4.34
C SER A 717 29.29 -0.45 5.57
N LEU A 718 29.36 -1.78 5.43
CA LEU A 718 29.40 -2.72 6.57
C LEU A 718 30.84 -3.04 7.01
N GLY A 719 31.84 -2.34 6.48
CA GLY A 719 33.26 -2.56 6.82
C GLY A 719 33.95 -3.68 6.04
N THR A 720 33.35 -4.18 4.96
CA THR A 720 33.98 -5.17 4.05
C THR A 720 34.59 -4.48 2.83
N ALA A 721 35.71 -5.01 2.31
CA ALA A 721 36.57 -4.39 1.31
C ALA A 721 35.93 -4.10 -0.07
N THR A 722 34.68 -4.52 -0.31
CA THR A 722 34.02 -4.53 -1.63
C THR A 722 32.87 -3.51 -1.75
N GLN A 723 32.75 -2.53 -0.85
CA GLN A 723 31.55 -1.68 -0.72
C GLN A 723 31.77 -0.20 -1.09
N ALA A 724 32.32 0.08 -2.27
CA ALA A 724 32.61 1.45 -2.70
C ALA A 724 31.65 1.92 -3.80
N ALA A 725 30.46 2.37 -3.40
CA ALA A 725 29.43 2.92 -4.30
C ALA A 725 29.20 4.41 -4.04
N SER A 726 28.95 5.18 -5.10
CA SER A 726 28.74 6.63 -4.99
C SER A 726 27.37 6.98 -4.40
N LEU A 727 27.27 8.18 -3.84
CA LEU A 727 26.01 8.82 -3.43
C LEU A 727 25.79 10.13 -4.19
N PHE A 728 24.61 10.30 -4.75
CA PHE A 728 24.18 11.54 -5.38
C PHE A 728 23.01 12.19 -4.63
N GLY A 729 23.01 13.52 -4.50
CA GLY A 729 21.87 14.26 -3.98
C GLY A 729 20.76 14.31 -5.02
N ILE A 730 20.88 15.23 -5.97
CA ILE A 730 19.92 15.43 -7.06
C ILE A 730 20.57 15.06 -8.39
N VAL A 731 19.93 14.17 -9.14
CA VAL A 731 20.29 13.83 -10.51
C VAL A 731 19.08 14.04 -11.39
N THR A 732 19.22 14.82 -12.46
CA THR A 732 18.24 14.89 -13.54
C THR A 732 18.91 14.55 -14.87
N SER A 733 18.20 14.02 -15.86
CA SER A 733 18.74 13.75 -17.21
C SER A 733 17.69 13.92 -18.30
N SER A 734 18.13 14.19 -19.54
CA SER A 734 17.35 14.10 -20.78
C SER A 734 16.11 14.98 -20.96
N GLY A 735 15.72 15.79 -19.98
CA GLY A 735 14.68 16.82 -20.16
C GLY A 735 15.09 17.90 -21.16
N SER A 736 14.09 18.57 -21.74
CA SER A 736 14.27 19.68 -22.68
C SER A 736 14.66 20.97 -21.96
N THR A 737 13.88 21.35 -20.96
CA THR A 737 14.21 22.43 -20.01
C THR A 737 14.26 21.85 -18.62
N ASN A 738 15.43 21.98 -17.97
CA ASN A 738 15.65 21.53 -16.61
C ASN A 738 15.81 22.74 -15.69
N LEU A 739 15.00 22.83 -14.64
CA LEU A 739 15.11 23.83 -13.59
C LEU A 739 15.42 23.14 -12.25
N ILE A 740 16.62 23.37 -11.72
CA ILE A 740 17.03 22.89 -10.40
C ILE A 740 17.25 24.14 -9.54
N ALA A 741 16.31 24.45 -8.66
CA ALA A 741 16.38 25.70 -7.91
C ALA A 741 15.88 25.64 -6.47
N ASN A 742 16.45 26.49 -5.59
CA ASN A 742 16.05 26.59 -4.19
C ASN A 742 16.14 25.24 -3.43
N ASN A 743 17.06 24.35 -3.81
CA ASN A 743 17.27 23.11 -3.07
C ASN A 743 18.38 23.29 -2.02
N ASP A 744 18.19 22.66 -0.86
CA ASP A 744 19.20 22.49 0.18
C ASP A 744 19.68 21.03 0.14
N VAL A 745 20.95 20.84 -0.22
CA VAL A 745 21.59 19.53 -0.30
C VAL A 745 22.77 19.50 0.65
N SER A 746 22.58 18.83 1.79
CA SER A 746 23.53 18.88 2.89
C SER A 746 23.79 17.52 3.55
N PHE A 747 24.92 17.42 4.26
CA PHE A 747 25.28 16.25 5.06
C PHE A 747 25.18 14.91 4.31
N LEU A 748 25.64 14.86 3.06
CA LEU A 748 25.69 13.62 2.29
C LEU A 748 27.03 12.92 2.51
N SER A 749 26.98 11.59 2.69
CA SER A 749 28.20 10.79 2.84
C SER A 749 28.19 9.48 2.07
N ALA A 750 29.34 9.09 1.53
CA ALA A 750 29.54 7.78 0.91
C ALA A 750 30.79 7.11 1.47
N ALA A 751 30.69 5.81 1.75
CA ALA A 751 31.81 4.98 2.16
C ALA A 751 32.52 4.42 0.92
N GLY A 752 33.79 4.75 0.72
CA GLY A 752 34.64 4.26 -0.39
C GLY A 752 34.32 4.86 -1.77
N GLY A 753 33.06 5.26 -2.05
CA GLY A 753 32.63 5.90 -3.30
C GLY A 753 32.67 7.44 -3.29
N GLY A 754 32.31 8.06 -4.43
CA GLY A 754 32.21 9.52 -4.56
C GLY A 754 30.90 10.09 -4.01
N VAL A 755 30.90 11.38 -3.69
CA VAL A 755 29.68 12.12 -3.29
C VAL A 755 29.51 13.32 -4.21
N THR A 756 28.34 13.45 -4.84
CA THR A 756 27.99 14.65 -5.62
C THR A 756 26.66 15.23 -5.17
N GLY A 757 26.62 16.54 -4.90
CA GLY A 757 25.39 17.22 -4.47
C GLY A 757 24.35 17.27 -5.59
N ILE A 758 24.66 17.95 -6.70
CA ILE A 758 23.73 18.16 -7.81
C ILE A 758 24.36 17.80 -9.16
N ILE A 759 23.64 17.02 -9.97
CA ILE A 759 23.94 16.66 -11.35
C ILE A 759 22.69 16.93 -12.19
N PRO A 760 22.51 18.13 -12.78
CA PRO A 760 21.28 18.48 -13.48
C PRO A 760 21.11 17.77 -14.84
N ILE A 761 22.14 17.05 -15.33
CA ILE A 761 22.09 16.31 -16.60
C ILE A 761 23.05 15.11 -16.59
N GLY A 762 22.59 13.94 -16.16
CA GLY A 762 23.34 12.70 -16.28
C GLY A 762 23.44 12.24 -17.74
N ASN A 763 24.62 12.32 -18.36
CA ASN A 763 24.97 11.78 -19.69
C ASN A 763 23.83 11.85 -20.75
N SER A 764 23.27 13.05 -21.01
CA SER A 764 22.20 13.20 -22.01
C SER A 764 22.75 13.25 -23.43
N THR A 765 22.06 12.59 -24.36
CA THR A 765 22.29 12.64 -25.82
C THR A 765 21.23 13.46 -26.55
N ASN A 766 20.35 14.16 -25.82
CA ASN A 766 19.30 14.98 -26.42
C ASN A 766 19.93 16.14 -27.20
N THR A 767 19.65 16.26 -28.50
CA THR A 767 20.16 17.33 -29.38
C THR A 767 19.10 18.39 -29.69
N THR A 768 17.86 18.21 -29.22
CA THR A 768 16.72 19.11 -29.42
C THR A 768 16.42 19.83 -28.10
N ILE A 769 17.10 20.94 -27.80
CA ILE A 769 17.27 21.35 -26.39
C ILE A 769 16.80 22.77 -26.07
N GLY A 770 16.05 22.88 -24.96
CA GLY A 770 15.84 24.10 -24.19
C GLY A 770 17.01 24.37 -23.24
N ASN A 771 16.81 25.21 -22.23
CA ASN A 771 17.88 25.65 -21.32
C ASN A 771 17.95 24.77 -20.06
N THR A 772 19.14 24.55 -19.51
CA THR A 772 19.29 24.04 -18.13
C THR A 772 19.64 25.17 -17.20
N THR A 773 18.86 25.34 -16.14
CA THR A 773 19.04 26.36 -15.11
C THR A 773 19.24 25.72 -13.75
N VAL A 774 20.39 26.01 -13.14
CA VAL A 774 20.73 25.60 -11.77
C VAL A 774 20.97 26.86 -10.95
N ARG A 775 20.02 27.21 -10.08
CA ARG A 775 20.08 28.49 -9.37
C ARG A 775 19.61 28.45 -7.93
N ASP A 776 20.11 29.36 -7.11
CA ASP A 776 19.63 29.55 -5.73
C ASP A 776 19.69 28.26 -4.89
N ASN A 777 20.57 27.32 -5.24
CA ASN A 777 20.77 26.10 -4.45
C ASN A 777 21.86 26.31 -3.40
N ILE A 778 21.69 25.68 -2.25
CA ILE A 778 22.70 25.60 -1.20
C ILE A 778 23.19 24.16 -1.14
N VAL A 779 24.48 23.95 -1.39
CA VAL A 779 25.10 22.62 -1.40
C VAL A 779 26.26 22.61 -0.42
N HIS A 780 26.17 21.81 0.63
CA HIS A 780 27.18 21.86 1.68
C HIS A 780 27.35 20.57 2.49
N ASP A 781 28.38 20.52 3.34
CA ASP A 781 28.64 19.40 4.25
C ASP A 781 28.69 18.03 3.54
N LEU A 782 29.19 17.99 2.30
CA LEU A 782 29.33 16.75 1.54
C LEU A 782 30.67 16.09 1.86
N LYS A 783 30.66 14.78 2.14
CA LYS A 783 31.85 14.09 2.64
C LYS A 783 32.03 12.70 2.07
N THR A 784 33.19 12.42 1.48
CA THR A 784 33.61 11.02 1.30
C THR A 784 34.21 10.48 2.60
N THR A 785 33.92 9.22 2.89
CA THR A 785 34.47 8.49 4.04
C THR A 785 35.21 7.26 3.53
N SER A 786 36.44 7.03 3.96
CA SER A 786 37.10 5.75 3.76
C SER A 786 37.05 4.95 5.05
N VAL A 787 36.64 3.68 4.96
CA VAL A 787 36.49 2.78 6.11
C VAL A 787 37.62 1.75 6.17
N TYR A 788 38.46 1.63 5.13
CA TYR A 788 39.52 0.60 5.07
C TYR A 788 40.77 1.07 4.30
N SER A 789 41.94 0.62 4.77
CA SER A 789 43.25 0.83 4.15
C SER A 789 43.31 0.18 2.76
N GLY A 790 43.51 0.99 1.71
CA GLY A 790 43.66 0.53 0.32
C GLY A 790 42.48 0.79 -0.62
N SER A 791 41.35 1.35 -0.14
CA SER A 791 40.30 1.86 -1.03
C SER A 791 40.80 3.07 -1.82
N ALA A 792 40.54 3.11 -3.14
CA ALA A 792 40.67 4.35 -3.90
C ALA A 792 39.79 5.42 -3.25
N ALA A 793 40.28 6.65 -3.12
CA ALA A 793 39.46 7.69 -2.53
C ALA A 793 38.41 8.22 -3.50
N GLY A 794 37.17 8.26 -3.02
CA GLY A 794 36.09 8.96 -3.70
C GLY A 794 36.35 10.45 -3.82
N SER A 795 35.87 11.04 -4.92
CA SER A 795 35.81 12.48 -5.10
C SER A 795 34.54 13.07 -4.49
N ALA A 796 34.63 14.29 -3.95
CA ALA A 796 33.49 15.04 -3.45
C ALA A 796 33.24 16.26 -4.32
N THR A 797 32.02 16.41 -4.84
CA THR A 797 31.66 17.48 -5.78
C THR A 797 30.39 18.19 -5.33
N GLY A 798 30.38 19.52 -5.29
CA GLY A 798 29.16 20.28 -5.01
C GLY A 798 28.16 20.17 -6.17
N ILE A 799 28.47 20.82 -7.29
CA ILE A 799 27.64 20.82 -8.50
C ILE A 799 28.45 20.33 -9.70
N GLN A 800 27.90 19.37 -10.45
CA GLN A 800 28.49 18.84 -11.68
C GLN A 800 27.53 18.99 -12.84
N ILE A 801 27.83 19.90 -13.77
CA ILE A 801 27.15 20.02 -15.05
C ILE A 801 27.80 19.03 -16.03
N GLN A 802 27.04 18.09 -16.59
CA GLN A 802 27.55 17.09 -17.53
C GLN A 802 26.70 17.05 -18.80
N SER A 803 27.27 16.70 -19.97
CA SER A 803 26.59 16.41 -21.26
C SER A 803 25.19 17.02 -21.42
N GLY A 804 25.08 18.27 -21.90
CA GLY A 804 23.87 19.07 -21.77
C GLY A 804 23.40 19.92 -22.96
N PRO A 805 22.39 20.79 -22.74
CA PRO A 805 21.81 21.71 -23.71
C PRO A 805 22.85 22.61 -24.36
N VAL A 806 22.45 23.20 -25.48
CA VAL A 806 23.21 24.29 -26.10
C VAL A 806 23.45 25.42 -25.09
N ASN A 807 22.57 25.67 -24.11
CA ASN A 807 22.77 26.71 -23.10
C ASN A 807 22.54 26.23 -21.65
N ASN A 808 23.52 26.48 -20.79
CA ASN A 808 23.47 26.21 -19.36
C ASN A 808 23.58 27.52 -18.56
N PHE A 809 22.78 27.67 -17.52
CA PHE A 809 22.77 28.81 -16.61
C PHE A 809 22.96 28.31 -15.19
N VAL A 810 24.10 28.62 -14.58
CA VAL A 810 24.46 28.18 -13.22
C VAL A 810 24.78 29.40 -12.40
N TYR A 811 23.85 29.84 -11.56
CA TYR A 811 23.99 31.11 -10.86
C TYR A 811 23.35 31.18 -9.49
N LYS A 812 23.82 32.09 -8.63
CA LYS A 812 23.30 32.26 -7.27
C LYS A 812 23.34 30.98 -6.43
N ASN A 813 24.20 30.03 -6.78
CA ASN A 813 24.41 28.84 -5.95
C ASN A 813 25.47 29.13 -4.87
N LYS A 814 25.24 28.58 -3.68
CA LYS A 814 26.17 28.66 -2.55
C LYS A 814 26.70 27.27 -2.23
N ILE A 815 28.01 27.09 -2.41
CA ILE A 815 28.66 25.78 -2.30
C ILE A 815 29.77 25.88 -1.25
N TYR A 816 29.68 25.09 -0.17
CA TYR A 816 30.70 25.16 0.88
C TYR A 816 30.85 23.90 1.71
N ASN A 817 31.95 23.81 2.46
CA ASN A 817 32.27 22.67 3.33
C ASN A 817 32.17 21.31 2.61
N ILE A 818 32.85 21.21 1.48
CA ILE A 818 32.94 19.97 0.70
C ILE A 818 34.27 19.31 1.03
N LEU A 819 34.23 18.04 1.42
CA LEU A 819 35.34 17.39 2.08
C LEU A 819 35.60 15.99 1.49
N SER A 820 36.85 15.69 1.17
CA SER A 820 37.30 14.32 0.92
C SER A 820 38.13 13.84 2.11
N VAL A 821 37.67 12.81 2.82
CA VAL A 821 38.35 12.30 4.02
C VAL A 821 38.85 10.88 3.80
N THR A 822 40.16 10.68 4.01
CA THR A 822 40.76 9.36 4.16
C THR A 822 41.52 9.26 5.48
N PRO A 823 41.50 8.11 6.16
CA PRO A 823 42.24 7.89 7.41
C PRO A 823 43.76 7.70 7.18
N SER A 824 44.20 7.49 5.94
CA SER A 824 45.63 7.29 5.60
C SER A 824 46.16 8.43 4.73
N ALA A 825 47.35 8.93 5.09
CA ALA A 825 48.11 9.87 4.26
C ALA A 825 48.52 9.19 2.95
N GLY A 826 48.33 9.85 1.81
CA GLY A 826 48.82 9.35 0.52
C GLY A 826 47.74 8.92 -0.49
N THR A 827 46.46 8.88 -0.10
CA THR A 827 45.41 8.22 -0.89
C THR A 827 44.12 9.05 -1.06
N GLY A 828 44.05 10.31 -0.60
CA GLY A 828 42.82 11.13 -0.64
C GLY A 828 42.31 11.47 -2.05
N GLY A 829 41.02 11.80 -2.18
CA GLY A 829 40.35 12.04 -3.46
C GLY A 829 40.41 13.51 -3.88
N THR A 830 39.69 13.88 -4.95
CA THR A 830 39.58 15.29 -5.36
C THR A 830 38.34 15.95 -4.76
N VAL A 831 38.43 17.22 -4.42
CA VAL A 831 37.28 18.05 -4.05
C VAL A 831 37.05 19.10 -5.11
N THR A 832 35.79 19.27 -5.53
CA THR A 832 35.42 20.30 -6.50
C THR A 832 34.14 21.01 -6.10
N GLY A 833 34.15 22.35 -6.05
CA GLY A 833 32.95 23.13 -5.78
C GLY A 833 31.95 22.99 -6.92
N LEU A 834 32.35 23.44 -8.10
CA LEU A 834 31.56 23.39 -9.33
C LEU A 834 32.40 22.85 -10.48
N VAL A 835 31.86 21.89 -11.24
CA VAL A 835 32.51 21.35 -12.43
C VAL A 835 31.57 21.39 -13.64
N ILE A 836 32.16 21.70 -14.79
CA ILE A 836 31.49 21.74 -16.09
C ILE A 836 32.20 20.72 -17.00
N VAL A 837 31.46 19.71 -17.43
CA VAL A 837 31.94 18.62 -18.29
C VAL A 837 31.04 18.53 -19.52
N GLN A 838 31.30 19.36 -20.53
CA GLN A 838 30.52 19.35 -21.77
C GLN A 838 31.18 18.52 -22.87
N ALA A 839 30.34 17.70 -23.51
CA ALA A 839 30.67 16.88 -24.68
C ALA A 839 29.97 17.37 -25.98
N THR A 840 29.11 18.40 -25.89
CA THR A 840 28.40 18.99 -27.05
C THR A 840 29.11 20.24 -27.54
N ALA A 841 29.47 20.26 -28.83
CA ALA A 841 30.11 21.43 -29.45
C ALA A 841 29.13 22.63 -29.46
N THR A 842 29.67 23.85 -29.60
CA THR A 842 28.93 25.12 -29.68
C THR A 842 28.04 25.50 -28.49
N SER A 843 28.03 24.69 -27.42
CA SER A 843 27.27 25.01 -26.21
C SER A 843 27.85 26.23 -25.47
N VAL A 844 26.99 26.97 -24.77
CA VAL A 844 27.33 28.12 -23.93
C VAL A 844 27.01 27.79 -22.48
N ASN A 845 28.02 27.84 -21.62
CA ASN A 845 27.86 27.72 -20.18
C ASN A 845 27.97 29.10 -19.55
N ASN A 846 26.92 29.56 -18.90
CA ASN A 846 26.87 30.83 -18.17
C ASN A 846 26.94 30.54 -16.67
N VAL A 847 28.13 30.70 -16.10
CA VAL A 847 28.39 30.48 -14.67
C VAL A 847 28.62 31.83 -14.01
N TYR A 848 27.68 32.29 -13.19
CA TYR A 848 27.76 33.63 -12.62
C TYR A 848 27.14 33.79 -11.25
N ASN A 849 27.56 34.80 -10.47
CA ASN A 849 27.02 35.06 -9.13
C ASN A 849 27.02 33.81 -8.23
N ASN A 850 28.01 32.90 -8.33
CA ASN A 850 28.09 31.77 -7.40
C ASN A 850 29.08 32.08 -6.27
N ILE A 851 28.77 31.61 -5.05
CA ILE A 851 29.61 31.72 -3.87
C ILE A 851 30.16 30.33 -3.55
N ILE A 852 31.49 30.18 -3.58
CA ILE A 852 32.18 28.89 -3.39
C ILE A 852 33.32 29.05 -2.39
N GLY A 853 33.39 28.21 -1.36
CA GLY A 853 34.57 28.15 -0.50
C GLY A 853 34.56 26.98 0.48
N GLN A 854 35.55 26.92 1.38
CA GLN A 854 35.72 25.78 2.31
C GLN A 854 35.70 24.43 1.60
N LEU A 855 36.69 24.22 0.73
CA LEU A 855 36.87 22.98 -0.03
C LEU A 855 38.13 22.28 0.46
N TYR A 856 38.02 21.08 1.02
CA TYR A 856 39.12 20.45 1.76
C TYR A 856 39.42 19.03 1.26
N ALA A 857 40.66 18.82 0.81
CA ALA A 857 41.17 17.52 0.38
C ALA A 857 42.50 17.19 1.08
N THR A 858 42.59 17.43 2.40
CA THR A 858 43.84 17.49 3.17
C THR A 858 44.78 16.29 3.02
N ASN A 859 44.26 15.09 2.74
CA ASN A 859 45.06 13.87 2.58
C ASN A 859 45.23 13.42 1.11
N SER A 860 44.84 14.26 0.15
CA SER A 860 44.95 14.00 -1.28
C SER A 860 46.37 14.17 -1.79
N THR A 861 46.83 13.21 -2.60
CA THR A 861 48.11 13.29 -3.31
C THR A 861 47.96 13.73 -4.76
N PHE A 862 46.72 13.82 -5.26
CA PHE A 862 46.46 14.30 -6.61
C PHE A 862 46.85 15.78 -6.70
N PHE A 863 47.66 16.15 -7.68
CA PHE A 863 47.98 17.57 -7.93
C PHE A 863 46.69 18.40 -8.03
N GLN A 864 45.68 17.91 -8.75
CA GLN A 864 44.35 18.50 -8.83
C GLN A 864 43.45 18.31 -7.57
N SER A 865 44.01 18.40 -6.36
CA SER A 865 43.32 18.02 -5.12
C SER A 865 42.10 18.87 -4.78
N VAL A 866 42.17 20.20 -4.90
CA VAL A 866 41.06 21.11 -4.59
C VAL A 866 40.78 22.05 -5.76
N ARG A 867 39.55 22.10 -6.26
CA ARG A 867 39.14 22.99 -7.37
C ARG A 867 37.90 23.77 -6.99
N GLY A 868 37.95 25.10 -7.06
CA GLY A 868 36.76 25.95 -6.91
C GLY A 868 35.79 25.73 -8.05
N ILE A 869 36.17 26.21 -9.24
CA ILE A 869 35.49 25.98 -10.51
C ILE A 869 36.40 25.14 -11.42
N ASN A 870 35.88 24.06 -11.99
CA ASN A 870 36.57 23.23 -12.95
C ASN A 870 35.87 23.27 -14.32
N ILE A 871 36.59 23.68 -15.36
CA ILE A 871 36.16 23.61 -16.76
C ILE A 871 36.84 22.39 -17.40
N ALA A 872 36.09 21.32 -17.59
CA ALA A 872 36.57 20.02 -18.08
C ALA A 872 35.95 19.60 -19.42
N ASN A 873 35.57 20.58 -20.24
CA ASN A 873 34.94 20.36 -21.54
C ASN A 873 35.86 19.63 -22.51
N SER A 874 35.36 18.63 -23.23
CA SER A 874 36.13 17.82 -24.19
C SER A 874 35.99 18.28 -25.65
N VAL A 875 35.13 19.25 -25.93
CA VAL A 875 34.81 19.75 -27.27
C VAL A 875 34.76 21.28 -27.32
N ALA A 876 34.80 21.85 -28.53
CA ALA A 876 34.77 23.30 -28.76
C ALA A 876 33.45 23.93 -28.30
N ASN A 877 33.49 24.73 -27.23
CA ASN A 877 32.33 25.41 -26.67
C ASN A 877 32.73 26.72 -25.97
N THR A 878 31.75 27.49 -25.47
CA THR A 878 32.00 28.74 -24.73
C THR A 878 31.62 28.56 -23.26
N THR A 879 32.50 28.99 -22.35
CA THR A 879 32.21 29.05 -20.92
C THR A 879 32.44 30.47 -20.41
N ASN A 880 31.33 31.17 -20.14
CA ASN A 880 31.27 32.48 -19.53
C ASN A 880 31.30 32.31 -18.01
N VAL A 881 32.36 32.77 -17.36
CA VAL A 881 32.52 32.75 -15.90
C VAL A 881 32.55 34.19 -15.44
N TYR A 882 31.43 34.69 -14.89
CA TYR A 882 31.29 36.10 -14.52
C TYR A 882 30.85 36.31 -13.08
N TYR A 883 31.38 37.30 -12.37
CA TYR A 883 30.86 37.69 -11.05
C TYR A 883 30.79 36.55 -10.02
N ASN A 884 31.62 35.51 -10.13
CA ASN A 884 31.69 34.45 -9.14
C ASN A 884 32.68 34.83 -8.05
N THR A 885 32.39 34.42 -6.82
CA THR A 885 33.30 34.53 -5.68
C THR A 885 33.77 33.15 -5.27
N VAL A 886 35.07 32.90 -5.41
CA VAL A 886 35.73 31.66 -5.01
C VAL A 886 36.80 32.00 -3.98
N TYR A 887 36.63 31.46 -2.77
CA TYR A 887 37.57 31.62 -1.66
C TYR A 887 38.07 30.25 -1.20
N LEU A 888 39.35 29.97 -1.43
CA LEU A 888 40.01 28.75 -0.98
C LEU A 888 40.96 29.05 0.17
N ASP A 889 41.00 28.18 1.17
CA ASP A 889 41.84 28.31 2.35
C ASP A 889 42.27 26.94 2.89
N GLY A 890 42.97 26.95 4.03
CA GLY A 890 43.44 25.74 4.69
C GLY A 890 44.57 25.03 3.92
N THR A 891 44.69 23.72 4.11
CA THR A 891 45.74 22.89 3.49
C THR A 891 45.10 21.88 2.52
N PRO A 892 45.30 22.02 1.20
CA PRO A 892 44.54 21.30 0.19
C PRO A 892 45.02 19.86 -0.10
N GLY A 893 46.02 19.36 0.63
CA GLY A 893 46.68 18.07 0.38
C GLY A 893 47.83 18.17 -0.61
N ASN A 894 47.60 18.71 -1.82
CA ASN A 894 48.66 18.95 -2.81
C ASN A 894 48.57 20.35 -3.44
N GLN A 895 47.75 20.55 -4.48
CA GLN A 895 47.52 21.87 -5.11
C GLN A 895 46.03 22.24 -5.08
N SER A 896 45.78 23.54 -5.11
CA SER A 896 44.44 24.13 -5.14
C SER A 896 44.34 25.20 -6.22
N TYR A 897 43.14 25.33 -6.79
CA TYR A 897 42.88 26.20 -7.93
C TYR A 897 41.51 26.84 -7.75
N CYS A 898 41.44 28.18 -7.72
CA CYS A 898 40.13 28.84 -7.79
C CYS A 898 39.43 28.50 -9.11
N LEU A 899 40.17 28.51 -10.21
CA LEU A 899 39.75 28.05 -11.53
C LEU A 899 40.75 27.05 -12.11
N TYR A 900 40.28 25.83 -12.39
CA TYR A 900 41.04 24.78 -13.06
C TYR A 900 40.45 24.50 -14.44
N MET A 901 41.25 24.63 -15.50
CA MET A 901 40.84 24.27 -16.86
C MET A 901 41.53 22.96 -17.25
N SER A 902 40.76 21.87 -17.33
CA SER A 902 41.29 20.51 -17.50
C SER A 902 41.74 20.20 -18.93
N ASN A 903 41.09 20.81 -19.92
CA ASN A 903 41.23 20.53 -21.36
C ASN A 903 41.18 21.83 -22.18
N ASN A 904 41.80 21.83 -23.36
CA ASN A 904 41.95 23.04 -24.18
C ASN A 904 40.81 23.30 -25.17
N ALA A 905 39.71 22.58 -25.07
CA ALA A 905 38.66 22.63 -26.09
C ALA A 905 37.74 23.85 -25.95
N ALA A 906 37.49 24.34 -24.74
CA ALA A 906 36.53 25.42 -24.46
C ALA A 906 37.14 26.83 -24.50
N ASN A 907 36.49 27.77 -25.22
CA ASN A 907 36.75 29.20 -25.08
C ASN A 907 36.22 29.69 -23.72
N SER A 908 37.12 30.07 -22.82
CA SER A 908 36.80 30.52 -21.47
C SER A 908 36.85 32.05 -21.40
N ASN A 909 35.74 32.69 -21.04
CA ASN A 909 35.62 34.13 -20.87
C ASN A 909 35.44 34.47 -19.40
N LEU A 910 36.48 35.06 -18.80
CA LEU A 910 36.55 35.32 -17.37
C LEU A 910 36.42 36.82 -17.12
N ARG A 911 35.30 37.28 -16.55
CA ARG A 911 35.13 38.70 -16.22
C ARG A 911 34.56 38.95 -14.84
N ASN A 912 35.03 39.98 -14.15
CA ASN A 912 34.47 40.44 -12.88
C ASN A 912 34.40 39.37 -11.77
N ASN A 913 35.24 38.33 -11.81
CA ASN A 913 35.26 37.32 -10.76
C ASN A 913 36.17 37.74 -9.61
N ILE A 914 35.90 37.22 -8.41
CA ILE A 914 36.78 37.33 -7.24
C ILE A 914 37.34 35.94 -6.94
N PHE A 915 38.60 35.72 -7.30
CA PHE A 915 39.32 34.47 -7.07
C PHE A 915 40.44 34.69 -6.06
N ILE A 916 40.21 34.20 -4.85
CA ILE A 916 41.12 34.33 -3.71
C ILE A 916 41.53 32.94 -3.26
N ASN A 917 42.80 32.61 -3.46
CA ASN A 917 43.39 31.38 -2.98
C ASN A 917 44.38 31.69 -1.83
N ASN A 918 43.91 31.53 -0.61
CA ASN A 918 44.69 31.62 0.62
C ASN A 918 45.09 30.23 1.14
N ALA A 919 44.89 29.18 0.36
CA ALA A 919 45.33 27.86 0.75
C ALA A 919 46.87 27.82 0.82
N VAL A 920 47.39 27.03 1.76
CA VAL A 920 48.83 26.94 2.03
C VAL A 920 49.31 25.51 1.89
N SER A 921 50.44 25.33 1.20
CA SER A 921 51.14 24.06 1.03
C SER A 921 52.63 24.27 1.21
N ALA A 922 53.30 23.34 1.88
CA ALA A 922 54.73 23.45 2.17
C ALA A 922 55.62 23.17 0.95
N THR A 923 55.10 22.49 -0.08
CA THR A 923 55.92 21.93 -1.17
C THR A 923 55.37 22.18 -2.56
N ASN A 924 54.07 22.46 -2.70
CA ASN A 924 53.43 22.55 -4.01
C ASN A 924 52.72 23.90 -4.21
N PRO A 925 52.74 24.45 -5.43
CA PRO A 925 52.12 25.74 -5.70
C PRO A 925 50.59 25.71 -5.65
N GLN A 926 50.03 26.84 -5.26
CA GLN A 926 48.61 27.14 -5.25
C GLN A 926 48.32 28.19 -6.32
N PHE A 927 47.11 28.19 -6.86
CA PHE A 927 46.78 28.94 -8.06
C PHE A 927 45.45 29.70 -7.94
N THR A 928 45.39 30.89 -8.54
CA THR A 928 44.07 31.44 -8.91
C THR A 928 43.55 30.77 -10.18
N ILE A 929 44.36 30.74 -11.24
CA ILE A 929 43.99 30.18 -12.54
C ILE A 929 45.05 29.16 -12.96
N PHE A 930 44.62 27.98 -13.38
CA PHE A 930 45.52 26.99 -13.98
C PHE A 930 44.92 26.38 -15.25
N ARG A 931 45.79 26.15 -16.25
CA ARG A 931 45.43 25.55 -17.53
C ARG A 931 46.24 24.30 -17.81
N ASN A 932 45.58 23.15 -17.68
CA ASN A 932 46.21 21.86 -17.90
C ASN A 932 46.47 21.62 -19.40
N GLY A 933 47.74 21.46 -19.77
CA GLY A 933 48.16 21.06 -21.12
C GLY A 933 48.08 22.13 -22.22
N ALA A 934 47.80 23.41 -21.93
CA ALA A 934 47.78 24.50 -22.92
C ALA A 934 49.00 25.43 -22.80
N SER A 935 49.84 25.53 -23.82
CA SER A 935 50.79 26.66 -23.95
C SER A 935 50.24 27.81 -24.79
N SER A 936 49.03 27.67 -25.34
CA SER A 936 48.38 28.64 -26.22
C SER A 936 47.22 29.39 -25.53
N LEU A 937 47.20 30.70 -25.71
CA LEU A 937 46.13 31.59 -25.24
C LEU A 937 44.86 31.55 -26.12
N GLY A 938 44.83 30.74 -27.19
CA GLY A 938 43.74 30.72 -28.17
C GLY A 938 42.35 30.42 -27.59
N THR A 939 42.26 29.66 -26.50
CA THR A 939 41.01 29.34 -25.80
C THR A 939 40.81 30.10 -24.49
N TYR A 940 41.68 31.07 -24.21
CA TYR A 940 41.45 32.11 -23.21
C TYR A 940 40.89 33.33 -23.93
N SER A 941 39.62 33.67 -23.70
CA SER A 941 38.94 34.74 -24.45
C SER A 941 39.72 36.06 -24.36
N THR A 942 39.80 36.80 -25.47
CA THR A 942 40.33 38.16 -25.49
C THR A 942 39.46 39.16 -24.73
N ALA A 943 38.22 38.79 -24.39
CA ALA A 943 37.34 39.62 -23.57
C ALA A 943 37.54 39.43 -22.06
N SER A 944 38.36 38.45 -21.63
CA SER A 944 38.57 38.18 -20.21
C SER A 944 39.30 39.35 -19.54
N ASN A 945 38.71 39.93 -18.49
CA ASN A 945 39.20 41.14 -17.85
C ASN A 945 38.50 41.47 -16.52
N ASN A 946 38.98 42.46 -15.77
CA ASN A 946 38.34 43.01 -14.55
C ASN A 946 38.14 41.96 -13.43
N ASN A 947 38.98 40.94 -13.37
CA ASN A 947 38.95 39.95 -12.29
C ASN A 947 39.80 40.41 -11.10
N ILE A 948 39.43 40.03 -9.89
CA ILE A 948 40.33 40.06 -8.72
C ILE A 948 41.00 38.69 -8.61
N LEU A 949 42.32 38.66 -8.79
CA LEU A 949 43.15 37.46 -8.73
C LEU A 949 44.16 37.61 -7.59
N TYR A 950 43.98 36.84 -6.52
CA TYR A 950 44.88 36.86 -5.37
C TYR A 950 45.26 35.46 -4.91
N CYS A 951 46.56 35.20 -4.77
CA CYS A 951 47.10 33.92 -4.30
C CYS A 951 48.13 34.11 -3.18
N GLY A 952 47.83 34.94 -2.18
CA GLY A 952 48.79 35.27 -1.12
C GLY A 952 49.97 36.12 -1.59
N THR A 953 51.06 36.13 -0.81
CA THR A 953 52.30 36.84 -1.16
C THR A 953 52.95 36.19 -2.39
N PRO A 954 53.22 36.94 -3.47
CA PRO A 954 53.81 36.39 -4.70
C PRO A 954 55.08 35.58 -4.45
N GLY A 955 55.14 34.37 -5.01
CA GLY A 955 56.30 33.48 -4.88
C GLY A 955 56.09 32.17 -5.63
N SER A 956 57.08 31.28 -5.62
CA SER A 956 57.03 30.01 -6.36
C SER A 956 55.91 29.06 -5.92
N LEU A 957 55.35 29.25 -4.71
CA LEU A 957 54.22 28.49 -4.19
C LEU A 957 52.87 29.20 -4.34
N ASN A 958 52.87 30.44 -4.80
CA ASN A 958 51.74 31.37 -4.76
C ASN A 958 51.61 32.02 -6.14
N LEU A 959 50.86 31.38 -7.04
CA LEU A 959 50.84 31.72 -8.46
C LEU A 959 49.49 32.32 -8.85
N ILE A 960 49.53 33.45 -9.56
CA ILE A 960 48.34 33.98 -10.23
C ILE A 960 47.92 33.01 -11.35
N TYR A 961 48.89 32.62 -12.17
CA TYR A 961 48.66 31.76 -13.32
C TYR A 961 49.80 30.78 -13.54
N ALA A 962 49.48 29.58 -14.00
CA ALA A 962 50.41 28.74 -14.74
C ALA A 962 49.65 27.86 -15.74
N ASP A 963 50.41 27.26 -16.66
CA ASP A 963 49.90 26.23 -17.55
C ASP A 963 50.84 25.03 -17.66
N GLY A 964 50.57 24.11 -18.58
CA GLY A 964 51.36 22.88 -18.75
C GLY A 964 50.78 21.69 -18.00
N ALA A 965 51.57 20.64 -17.81
CA ALA A 965 51.12 19.48 -17.05
C ALA A 965 51.15 19.80 -15.55
N VAL A 966 50.21 19.24 -14.77
CA VAL A 966 50.11 19.48 -13.32
C VAL A 966 51.38 19.15 -12.52
N ASN A 967 52.26 18.30 -13.06
CA ASN A 967 53.57 17.93 -12.51
C ASN A 967 54.77 18.55 -13.26
N ALA A 968 54.52 19.37 -14.29
CA ALA A 968 55.54 20.04 -15.10
C ALA A 968 55.00 21.39 -15.59
N LEU A 969 54.98 22.36 -14.68
CA LEU A 969 54.39 23.68 -14.89
C LEU A 969 55.21 24.52 -15.88
N THR A 970 54.52 25.16 -16.80
CA THR A 970 55.04 26.15 -17.75
C THR A 970 54.40 27.53 -17.51
N ASN A 971 55.05 28.59 -18.02
CA ASN A 971 54.56 29.97 -17.99
C ASN A 971 54.10 30.45 -16.60
N GLN A 972 54.83 30.11 -15.53
CA GLN A 972 54.46 30.46 -14.16
C GLN A 972 54.50 31.97 -13.93
N GLN A 973 53.36 32.55 -13.55
CA GLN A 973 53.21 33.98 -13.26
C GLN A 973 52.90 34.17 -11.77
N GLN A 974 53.89 34.67 -11.03
CA GLN A 974 53.78 34.90 -9.59
C GLN A 974 53.00 36.20 -9.27
N THR A 975 53.17 37.23 -10.10
CA THR A 975 52.53 38.53 -9.90
C THR A 975 51.48 38.78 -10.97
N LEU A 976 50.50 39.62 -10.65
CA LEU A 976 49.49 40.04 -11.61
C LEU A 976 50.12 40.79 -12.80
N ALA A 977 51.10 41.65 -12.56
CA ALA A 977 51.77 42.42 -13.61
C ALA A 977 52.47 41.50 -14.63
N ALA A 978 53.13 40.44 -14.15
CA ALA A 978 53.74 39.44 -15.03
C ALA A 978 52.67 38.67 -15.83
N PHE A 979 51.55 38.32 -15.18
CA PHE A 979 50.43 37.69 -15.86
C PHE A 979 49.83 38.58 -16.96
N GLN A 980 49.59 39.86 -16.67
CA GLN A 980 49.07 40.84 -17.64
C GLN A 980 50.01 41.00 -18.85
N ALA A 981 51.33 41.05 -18.62
CA ALA A 981 52.31 41.09 -19.69
C ALA A 981 52.28 39.80 -20.54
N PHE A 982 52.13 38.64 -19.89
CA PHE A 982 52.05 37.34 -20.57
C PHE A 982 50.80 37.18 -21.44
N VAL A 983 49.63 37.63 -20.97
CA VAL A 983 48.38 37.47 -21.74
C VAL A 983 48.13 38.55 -22.80
N GLY A 984 49.01 39.56 -22.86
CA GLY A 984 48.96 40.66 -23.82
C GLY A 984 47.94 41.75 -23.44
N PRO A 985 47.93 42.89 -24.16
CA PRO A 985 47.20 44.10 -23.75
C PRO A 985 45.67 43.97 -23.79
N THR A 986 45.16 42.92 -24.44
CA THR A 986 43.71 42.72 -24.64
C THR A 986 43.06 41.93 -23.50
N ARG A 987 43.83 41.16 -22.72
CA ARG A 987 43.32 40.30 -21.64
C ARG A 987 43.80 40.81 -20.29
N GLU A 988 42.95 40.71 -19.28
CA GLU A 988 43.27 40.98 -17.86
C GLU A 988 43.87 42.38 -17.58
N ASN A 989 43.85 43.31 -18.54
CA ASN A 989 44.48 44.63 -18.44
C ASN A 989 43.91 45.50 -17.30
N ALA A 990 42.63 45.31 -16.99
CA ALA A 990 41.93 45.97 -15.88
C ALA A 990 41.70 45.03 -14.68
N SER A 991 42.20 43.80 -14.73
CA SER A 991 42.20 42.90 -13.58
C SER A 991 43.11 43.45 -12.48
N ARG A 992 42.80 43.06 -11.24
CA ARG A 992 43.39 43.57 -10.00
C ARG A 992 43.81 42.41 -9.10
N THR A 993 44.69 42.69 -8.14
CA THR A 993 45.08 41.73 -7.12
C THR A 993 44.84 42.34 -5.76
N GLU A 994 44.06 41.66 -4.94
CA GLU A 994 43.65 42.12 -3.62
C GLU A 994 43.19 40.94 -2.78
N SER A 995 43.57 40.92 -1.50
CA SER A 995 42.84 40.12 -0.51
C SER A 995 41.57 40.87 -0.15
N SER A 996 40.49 40.65 -0.92
CA SER A 996 39.26 41.41 -0.76
C SER A 996 38.69 41.27 0.67
N PRO A 997 38.22 42.38 1.28
CA PRO A 997 37.79 42.39 2.67
C PRO A 997 36.40 41.77 2.81
N PHE A 998 36.30 40.45 2.95
CA PHE A 998 35.02 39.81 3.21
C PHE A 998 34.53 40.05 4.64
N ILE A 999 33.21 40.21 4.82
CA ILE A 999 32.57 40.30 6.15
C ILE A 999 32.92 39.07 6.99
N ASN A 1000 32.92 37.89 6.36
CA ASN A 1000 33.23 36.64 7.02
C ASN A 1000 33.68 35.56 6.01
N THR A 1001 34.74 34.83 6.35
CA THR A 1001 35.33 33.73 5.57
C THR A 1001 35.25 32.37 6.27
N THR A 1002 34.77 32.31 7.52
CA THR A 1002 34.81 31.10 8.36
C THR A 1002 33.44 30.55 8.74
N MET A 1003 32.37 31.36 8.73
CA MET A 1003 31.00 30.92 9.05
C MET A 1003 30.08 30.89 7.82
N PRO A 1004 30.14 29.84 6.98
CA PRO A 1004 29.55 29.84 5.65
C PRO A 1004 28.03 29.71 5.64
N ALA A 1005 27.42 29.24 6.74
CA ALA A 1005 25.97 29.18 6.89
C ALA A 1005 25.31 30.58 6.98
N THR A 1006 26.05 31.64 7.32
CA THR A 1006 25.52 33.01 7.40
C THR A 1006 25.27 33.61 6.02
N ASN A 1007 24.26 34.48 5.89
CA ASN A 1007 24.00 35.18 4.62
C ASN A 1007 25.19 36.04 4.18
N SER A 1008 25.93 36.65 5.12
CA SER A 1008 27.10 37.50 4.85
C SER A 1008 28.38 36.76 4.41
N TYR A 1009 28.35 35.43 4.28
CA TYR A 1009 29.54 34.67 3.89
C TYR A 1009 30.06 35.12 2.52
N LEU A 1010 31.34 35.50 2.46
CA LEU A 1010 32.00 36.02 1.25
C LEU A 1010 31.32 37.25 0.60
N HIS A 1011 30.56 38.01 1.39
CA HIS A 1011 30.11 39.34 0.99
C HIS A 1011 31.21 40.36 1.29
N ILE A 1012 31.36 41.35 0.42
CA ILE A 1012 32.33 42.44 0.62
C ILE A 1012 31.90 43.26 1.84
N ASN A 1013 32.84 43.55 2.72
CA ASN A 1013 32.64 44.45 3.84
C ASN A 1013 32.63 45.89 3.32
N PRO A 1014 31.49 46.60 3.36
CA PRO A 1014 31.39 47.92 2.77
C PRO A 1014 32.16 49.00 3.56
N THR A 1015 32.58 48.70 4.79
CA THR A 1015 33.31 49.66 5.64
C THR A 1015 34.80 49.75 5.30
N ILE A 1016 35.31 48.85 4.46
CA ILE A 1016 36.72 48.78 4.07
C ILE A 1016 36.82 49.04 2.57
N ALA A 1017 37.58 50.07 2.19
CA ALA A 1017 37.82 50.37 0.78
C ALA A 1017 38.46 49.16 0.08
N THR A 1018 37.96 48.82 -1.10
CA THR A 1018 38.37 47.62 -1.84
C THR A 1018 38.38 47.88 -3.34
N GLN A 1019 39.24 47.18 -4.06
CA GLN A 1019 39.27 47.18 -5.52
C GLN A 1019 38.05 46.49 -6.16
N ALA A 1020 37.24 45.77 -5.36
CA ALA A 1020 35.97 45.21 -5.81
C ALA A 1020 34.88 46.29 -6.02
N GLU A 1021 34.94 47.37 -5.24
CA GLU A 1021 33.97 48.46 -5.32
C GLU A 1021 34.14 49.23 -6.64
N SER A 1022 33.10 49.22 -7.49
CA SER A 1022 33.12 49.82 -8.84
C SER A 1022 34.26 49.35 -9.77
N GLY A 1023 34.95 48.25 -9.43
CA GLY A 1023 36.04 47.68 -10.25
C GLY A 1023 35.55 46.82 -11.43
N ALA A 1024 34.28 46.42 -11.41
CA ALA A 1024 33.67 45.59 -12.44
C ALA A 1024 33.25 46.41 -13.67
N VAL A 1025 33.34 45.79 -14.86
CA VAL A 1025 32.73 46.33 -16.08
C VAL A 1025 31.28 45.88 -16.21
N ASN A 1026 30.34 46.76 -16.53
CA ASN A 1026 28.93 46.34 -16.70
C ASN A 1026 28.79 45.35 -17.88
N ILE A 1027 28.06 44.27 -17.66
CA ILE A 1027 27.70 43.28 -18.69
C ILE A 1027 26.18 43.26 -18.73
N ALA A 1028 25.59 43.93 -19.72
CA ALA A 1028 24.16 44.29 -19.74
C ALA A 1028 23.16 43.13 -19.55
N THR A 1029 23.56 41.88 -19.81
CA THR A 1029 22.71 40.69 -19.63
C THR A 1029 22.68 40.15 -18.19
N TYR A 1030 23.56 40.62 -17.29
CA TYR A 1030 23.66 40.20 -15.89
C TYR A 1030 23.44 41.40 -14.98
N THR A 1031 22.17 41.71 -14.71
CA THR A 1031 21.76 43.00 -14.17
C THR A 1031 21.77 43.09 -12.65
N ASP A 1032 21.79 41.95 -11.94
CA ASP A 1032 21.79 41.88 -10.48
C ASP A 1032 22.92 40.97 -9.94
N ASP A 1033 23.15 41.03 -8.64
CA ASP A 1033 24.15 40.22 -7.94
C ASP A 1033 23.57 39.00 -7.22
N TYR A 1034 24.33 38.42 -6.28
CA TYR A 1034 23.90 37.26 -5.52
C TYR A 1034 22.62 37.54 -4.72
N ASP A 1035 22.54 38.72 -4.10
CA ASP A 1035 21.46 39.15 -3.20
C ASP A 1035 20.29 39.80 -3.92
N THR A 1036 20.30 39.76 -5.27
CA THR A 1036 19.32 40.43 -6.15
C THR A 1036 19.46 41.96 -6.19
N ASP A 1037 20.58 42.51 -5.70
CA ASP A 1037 20.85 43.93 -5.81
C ASP A 1037 21.27 44.30 -7.23
N ILE A 1038 20.66 45.36 -7.77
CA ILE A 1038 20.91 45.82 -9.14
C ILE A 1038 22.37 46.30 -9.25
N ARG A 1039 23.04 45.92 -10.33
CA ARG A 1039 24.42 46.32 -10.62
C ARG A 1039 24.49 47.70 -11.26
N GLN A 1040 25.53 48.44 -10.92
CA GLN A 1040 25.83 49.76 -11.49
C GLN A 1040 25.82 49.72 -13.03
N GLY A 1041 25.15 50.69 -13.65
CA GLY A 1041 25.06 50.82 -15.11
C GLY A 1041 23.88 50.07 -15.74
N ASN A 1042 23.04 49.40 -14.94
CA ASN A 1042 21.78 48.81 -15.39
C ASN A 1042 20.57 49.67 -14.98
N PRO A 1043 19.47 49.63 -15.75
CA PRO A 1043 18.24 50.36 -15.42
C PRO A 1043 17.73 50.00 -14.01
N GLY A 1044 17.30 51.01 -13.26
CA GLY A 1044 16.80 50.83 -11.88
C GLY A 1044 17.89 50.84 -10.80
N TYR A 1045 19.18 50.91 -11.16
CA TYR A 1045 20.26 51.12 -10.18
C TYR A 1045 20.02 52.43 -9.41
N PRO A 1046 19.80 52.40 -8.09
CA PRO A 1046 19.46 53.60 -7.34
C PRO A 1046 20.62 54.59 -7.38
N VAL A 1047 20.39 55.72 -8.07
CA VAL A 1047 21.36 56.81 -8.24
C VAL A 1047 21.80 57.43 -6.89
N HIS A 1048 21.06 57.15 -5.81
CA HIS A 1048 21.32 57.61 -4.45
C HIS A 1048 22.11 56.64 -3.55
N GLN A 1049 22.57 55.48 -4.05
CA GLN A 1049 23.45 54.57 -3.29
C GLN A 1049 24.95 54.87 -3.42
N GLN A 1050 25.34 56.01 -4.01
CA GLN A 1050 26.71 56.54 -3.85
C GLN A 1050 27.02 56.99 -2.41
N VAL A 1051 26.04 56.92 -1.48
CA VAL A 1051 26.17 57.44 -0.10
C VAL A 1051 25.77 56.41 0.98
N LEU A 1052 25.44 55.15 0.65
CA LEU A 1052 25.00 54.17 1.67
C LEU A 1052 26.04 53.10 2.07
N HIS A 1053 27.19 53.02 1.40
CA HIS A 1053 28.33 52.21 1.85
C HIS A 1053 29.45 53.01 2.52
N ARG A 1054 29.25 54.33 2.72
CA ARG A 1054 29.99 55.13 3.71
C ARG A 1054 28.98 55.89 4.55
N ILE A 1055 29.18 55.86 5.88
CA ILE A 1055 28.50 56.69 6.90
C ILE A 1055 27.29 56.02 7.59
N LEU A 1056 27.58 55.27 8.65
CA LEU A 1056 26.80 55.31 9.90
C LEU A 1056 27.78 55.53 11.07
N VAL A 1057 28.14 56.82 11.23
CA VAL A 1057 28.48 57.59 12.45
C VAL A 1057 29.46 56.99 13.50
N PRO A 1058 30.46 57.80 13.93
CA PRO A 1058 30.45 58.21 15.33
C PRO A 1058 30.30 59.73 15.46
N MET A 1059 29.43 60.16 16.38
CA MET A 1059 29.32 61.54 16.82
C MET A 1059 30.68 62.02 17.33
N SER A 1060 31.18 63.14 16.81
CA SER A 1060 31.66 64.22 17.68
C SER A 1060 31.75 65.55 16.93
N LEU A 1061 31.05 66.53 17.51
CA LEU A 1061 31.29 67.97 17.50
C LEU A 1061 31.17 68.77 16.18
N MET A 1062 30.02 69.46 16.09
CA MET A 1062 29.92 70.84 15.61
C MET A 1062 30.90 71.76 16.35
N LEU A 1063 31.66 72.56 15.60
CA LEU A 1063 31.91 73.98 15.93
C LEU A 1063 32.42 74.72 14.68
N LEU A 1064 31.72 75.82 14.39
CA LEU A 1064 31.86 76.83 13.33
C LEU A 1064 31.38 76.47 11.93
#